data_AF-A0A9F5IZZ4-F1
#
_entry.id   AF-A0A9F5IZZ4-F1
#
_cell.length_a   1.000
_cell.length_b   1.000
_cell.length_c   1.000
_cell.angle_alpha   90.00
_cell.angle_beta   90.00
_cell.angle_gamma   90.00
#
_symmetry.space_group_name_H-M   'P 1'
#
loop_
_entity.id
_entity.type
_entity.pdbx_description
1 polymer ?
#
loop_
_entity_poly.entity_id
_entity_poly.type
_entity_poly.pdbx_seq_one_letter_code
_entity_poly.pdbx_strand_id
1 'polypeptide(L)'
;MTNNSFLSKRQQMWVEAMPNDEFTENPVQYKEAMTLAHLKTQESACIIAAREVRGLADVIISEKRNTNIIERISESKKLRHEKGVANLRQELARVGKEMEVCYMKPGKLFLTQLSESDQAFESFFRASESDITLVSYSIQDFENMWALVFQEAQKRRQWIRELDETLRQAEVERAERITVILSKYTKILEDVAYLLSSDVHRFIHNEAMMINQALLANRRAISKLFLNLMEANLKRDSFYRCQLEERKEIWKSMQKEYIISSFREFMESEGIQNPSTVKMELENMLEDQRSLAQKRIELLFSLSHLLPLKHTKAEINEWYESLVALNKRIDTHNVQSMMRIRLQYEKVCQDCLEKVQECKQKLVGLKICSLKEAEKIVNPSFYQLLGKLQARFEVEMEKMDTDLEHLVKNTEVNCRHLYQYFQDALDILDFHQQKLSQQENDLQRTLNDCRCKHENINKLREINLDISVDKLRMQSSDEKLKAHLEKVYTALDFIRNGYMVFHQDLLSKIMAYPEHIRHELLSYSAATSRYFYVRGSYKGTLKKSGATTEEEETMEEREEIEGETLESPLEQDSKEELHPEKEEDAEEDGSADLEESEQQQEEKGEEMETSAPESDQSGIAGGDVERSGEGNNLGPETEEAREPALTKDSDKPSKQKDVIVEFFTTSNGNTYQVVEYLKKSRARKPEKYYPGKLKSSSLPSYLEQVYLSEGFFRDVRKQIRLQFFEHLEKWFDETMSSAWVVVGAKKEELHSELHLRLHLHEPRRERIEKDVYHVRMGISFYPIATSPLSPAGKGFFVGHKNPKRDGYEGVPR
;
A
#
# COMPACT_ATOMS: atom_id res chain seq x y z
N MET A 1 -25.34 -7.22 69.36
CA MET A 1 -26.76 -7.35 69.73
C MET A 1 -26.80 -8.16 71.03
N THR A 2 -26.72 -7.55 72.22
CA THR A 2 -27.83 -6.89 72.97
C THR A 2 -28.91 -7.88 73.40
N ASN A 3 -28.81 -8.36 74.64
CA ASN A 3 -29.82 -9.20 75.28
C ASN A 3 -31.07 -8.37 75.62
N ASN A 4 -32.22 -8.71 75.04
CA ASN A 4 -33.51 -8.19 75.50
C ASN A 4 -33.94 -8.95 76.77
N SER A 5 -33.53 -8.46 77.93
CA SER A 5 -34.21 -8.79 79.19
C SER A 5 -35.62 -8.22 79.14
N PHE A 6 -36.63 -9.08 79.18
CA PHE A 6 -38.05 -8.67 79.29
C PHE A 6 -38.44 -8.17 80.70
N LEU A 7 -37.49 -8.17 81.65
CA LEU A 7 -37.66 -7.64 82.99
C LEU A 7 -36.82 -6.37 83.15
N SER A 8 -37.42 -5.30 83.69
CA SER A 8 -36.65 -4.14 84.13
C SER A 8 -35.75 -4.49 85.32
N LYS A 9 -34.68 -3.70 85.51
CA LYS A 9 -33.70 -3.92 86.58
C LYS A 9 -34.33 -3.93 87.98
N ARG A 10 -35.46 -3.23 88.19
CA ARG A 10 -36.24 -3.26 89.45
C ARG A 10 -37.04 -4.56 89.61
N GLN A 11 -37.56 -5.12 88.53
CA GLN A 11 -38.34 -6.38 88.56
C GLN A 11 -37.44 -7.60 88.75
N GLN A 12 -36.19 -7.59 88.27
CA GLN A 12 -35.23 -8.67 88.58
C GLN A 12 -34.94 -8.72 90.10
N MET A 13 -34.69 -7.58 90.74
CA MET A 13 -34.47 -7.54 92.20
C MET A 13 -35.67 -8.07 93.01
N TRP A 14 -36.90 -7.94 92.52
CA TRP A 14 -38.09 -8.55 93.17
C TRP A 14 -38.18 -10.08 93.00
N VAL A 15 -37.58 -10.64 91.95
CA VAL A 15 -37.54 -12.10 91.69
C VAL A 15 -36.38 -12.77 92.43
N GLU A 16 -35.30 -12.03 92.65
CA GLU A 16 -34.08 -12.49 93.34
C GLU A 16 -34.10 -12.23 94.87
N ALA A 17 -35.05 -11.43 95.38
CA ALA A 17 -35.19 -11.15 96.81
C ALA A 17 -35.71 -12.34 97.62
N MET A 18 -35.09 -12.57 98.77
CA MET A 18 -35.50 -13.59 99.75
C MET A 18 -36.70 -13.12 100.59
N PRO A 19 -37.55 -14.04 101.09
CA PRO A 19 -38.58 -13.68 102.07
C PRO A 19 -37.95 -13.09 103.34
N ASN A 20 -38.44 -11.92 103.77
CA ASN A 20 -37.91 -11.11 104.87
C ASN A 20 -36.50 -10.50 104.64
N ASP A 21 -36.26 -9.90 103.47
CA ASP A 21 -35.24 -8.84 103.34
C ASP A 21 -35.78 -7.52 103.93
N GLU A 22 -35.00 -6.86 104.79
CA GLU A 22 -35.35 -5.58 105.42
C GLU A 22 -35.20 -4.37 104.48
N PHE A 23 -34.48 -4.50 103.36
CA PHE A 23 -34.17 -3.39 102.44
C PHE A 23 -35.01 -3.38 101.15
N THR A 24 -35.69 -4.49 100.80
CA THR A 24 -36.41 -4.63 99.53
C THR A 24 -37.90 -4.89 99.73
N GLU A 25 -38.70 -3.83 99.85
CA GLU A 25 -40.17 -3.95 99.82
C GLU A 25 -40.65 -4.54 98.48
N ASN A 26 -41.03 -5.83 98.51
CA ASN A 26 -41.70 -6.50 97.40
C ASN A 26 -43.22 -6.23 97.50
N PRO A 27 -43.82 -5.43 96.60
CA PRO A 27 -45.22 -5.02 96.71
C PRO A 27 -46.21 -6.18 96.50
N VAL A 28 -45.77 -7.31 95.92
CA VAL A 28 -46.61 -8.51 95.77
C VAL A 28 -46.69 -9.24 97.11
N GLN A 29 -45.54 -9.53 97.73
CA GLN A 29 -45.49 -10.20 99.04
C GLN A 29 -46.12 -9.33 100.15
N TYR A 30 -45.91 -8.00 100.13
CA TYR A 30 -46.59 -7.08 101.06
C TYR A 30 -48.12 -7.13 100.91
N LYS A 31 -48.63 -7.18 99.67
CA LYS A 31 -50.07 -7.31 99.39
C LYS A 31 -50.63 -8.64 99.88
N GLU A 32 -49.91 -9.74 99.65
CA GLU A 32 -50.31 -11.08 100.14
C GLU A 32 -50.30 -11.13 101.67
N ALA A 33 -49.26 -10.61 102.33
CA ALA A 33 -49.16 -10.50 103.78
C ALA A 33 -50.29 -9.63 104.37
N MET A 34 -50.59 -8.48 103.77
CA MET A 34 -51.72 -7.63 104.17
C MET A 34 -53.07 -8.33 103.98
N THR A 35 -53.28 -9.06 102.89
CA THR A 35 -54.53 -9.83 102.70
C THR A 35 -54.67 -10.98 103.69
N LEU A 36 -53.56 -11.67 104.06
CA LEU A 36 -53.56 -12.67 105.12
C LEU A 36 -53.79 -12.07 106.51
N ALA A 37 -53.28 -10.87 106.79
CA ALA A 37 -53.55 -10.12 108.02
C ALA A 37 -55.01 -9.65 108.09
N HIS A 38 -55.59 -9.22 106.97
CA HIS A 38 -56.99 -8.81 106.91
C HIS A 38 -57.95 -10.01 107.04
N LEU A 39 -57.61 -11.16 106.45
CA LEU A 39 -58.34 -12.41 106.65
C LEU A 39 -58.27 -12.87 108.12
N LYS A 40 -57.09 -12.85 108.75
CA LYS A 40 -56.91 -13.17 110.18
C LYS A 40 -57.68 -12.23 111.12
N THR A 41 -57.91 -10.98 110.73
CA THR A 41 -58.67 -10.00 111.53
C THR A 41 -60.18 -10.04 111.27
N GLN A 42 -60.66 -10.93 110.39
CA GLN A 42 -62.08 -11.25 110.18
C GLN A 42 -62.48 -12.68 110.62
N GLU A 43 -61.60 -13.43 111.30
CA GLU A 43 -61.96 -14.72 111.90
C GLU A 43 -62.92 -14.51 113.10
N SER A 44 -64.21 -14.77 112.90
CA SER A 44 -65.22 -14.71 113.98
C SER A 44 -65.01 -15.80 115.04
N ALA A 45 -65.44 -15.57 116.28
CA ALA A 45 -65.19 -16.47 117.41
C ALA A 45 -65.66 -17.94 117.19
N CYS A 46 -66.73 -18.15 116.41
CA CYS A 46 -67.19 -19.50 116.05
C CYS A 46 -66.20 -20.25 115.14
N ILE A 47 -65.43 -19.55 114.30
CA ILE A 47 -64.44 -20.13 113.39
C ILE A 47 -63.16 -20.52 114.16
N ILE A 48 -62.77 -19.71 115.14
CA ILE A 48 -61.66 -20.00 116.06
C ILE A 48 -61.98 -21.27 116.87
N ALA A 49 -63.17 -21.32 117.50
CA ALA A 49 -63.63 -22.51 118.22
C ALA A 49 -63.69 -23.77 117.32
N ALA A 50 -64.15 -23.65 116.07
CA ALA A 50 -64.19 -24.76 115.10
C ALA A 50 -62.80 -25.22 114.59
N ARG A 51 -61.74 -24.47 114.92
CA ARG A 51 -60.33 -24.80 114.67
C ARG A 51 -59.71 -25.51 115.87
N GLU A 52 -59.96 -25.00 117.08
CA GLU A 52 -59.47 -25.56 118.35
C GLU A 52 -60.14 -26.89 118.71
N VAL A 53 -61.45 -27.04 118.48
CA VAL A 53 -62.18 -28.31 118.68
C VAL A 53 -61.69 -29.42 117.74
N ARG A 54 -60.99 -29.08 116.65
CA ARG A 54 -60.34 -30.06 115.75
C ARG A 54 -58.93 -30.45 116.17
N GLY A 55 -58.41 -29.86 117.26
CA GLY A 55 -57.14 -30.22 117.91
C GLY A 55 -57.31 -31.06 119.18
N LEU A 56 -58.54 -31.40 119.58
CA LEU A 56 -58.79 -32.28 120.72
C LEU A 56 -58.53 -33.74 120.32
N ALA A 57 -57.65 -34.41 121.07
CA ALA A 57 -57.42 -35.84 120.94
C ALA A 57 -58.50 -36.61 121.71
N ASP A 58 -59.50 -37.15 121.00
CA ASP A 58 -60.52 -38.01 121.62
C ASP A 58 -59.89 -39.31 122.11
N VAL A 59 -59.77 -39.42 123.44
CA VAL A 59 -59.08 -40.48 124.15
C VAL A 59 -59.92 -41.76 124.22
N ILE A 60 -59.34 -42.89 123.82
CA ILE A 60 -59.53 -44.15 124.56
C ILE A 60 -58.16 -44.82 124.78
N ILE A 61 -57.44 -44.38 125.82
CA ILE A 61 -56.36 -45.18 126.41
C ILE A 61 -57.01 -46.30 127.21
N SER A 62 -57.12 -47.49 126.61
CA SER A 62 -57.60 -48.67 127.32
C SER A 62 -56.44 -49.32 128.09
N GLU A 63 -56.43 -49.17 129.42
CA GLU A 63 -55.47 -49.86 130.29
C GLU A 63 -55.70 -51.39 130.31
N LYS A 64 -55.16 -52.08 129.30
CA LYS A 64 -55.02 -53.54 129.27
C LYS A 64 -53.63 -53.90 128.75
N ARG A 65 -52.96 -54.86 129.40
CA ARG A 65 -51.57 -55.29 129.13
C ARG A 65 -51.46 -56.11 127.82
N ASN A 66 -51.81 -55.50 126.69
CA ASN A 66 -51.84 -56.14 125.39
C ASN A 66 -50.70 -55.62 124.49
N THR A 67 -49.49 -56.15 124.73
CA THR A 67 -48.32 -56.27 123.82
C THR A 67 -48.09 -55.20 122.72
N ASN A 68 -46.90 -54.57 122.77
CA ASN A 68 -46.34 -53.65 121.75
C ASN A 68 -46.08 -54.32 120.38
N ILE A 69 -47.15 -54.69 119.67
CA ILE A 69 -47.11 -55.43 118.40
C ILE A 69 -47.64 -54.55 117.25
N ILE A 70 -48.77 -53.85 117.42
CA ILE A 70 -49.41 -53.12 116.32
C ILE A 70 -48.55 -51.92 115.87
N GLU A 71 -48.11 -51.06 116.79
CA GLU A 71 -47.24 -49.92 116.47
C GLU A 71 -45.92 -50.37 115.83
N ARG A 72 -45.26 -51.39 116.42
CA ARG A 72 -44.05 -52.00 115.84
C ARG A 72 -44.29 -52.58 114.45
N ILE A 73 -45.47 -53.12 114.15
CA ILE A 73 -45.82 -53.58 112.81
C ILE A 73 -46.00 -52.38 111.86
N SER A 74 -46.67 -51.30 112.26
CA SER A 74 -46.79 -50.10 111.42
C SER A 74 -45.45 -49.39 111.18
N GLU A 75 -44.58 -49.28 112.18
CA GLU A 75 -43.22 -48.74 112.02
C GLU A 75 -42.34 -49.66 111.18
N SER A 76 -42.42 -50.98 111.39
CA SER A 76 -41.73 -51.97 110.56
C SER A 76 -42.20 -51.93 109.10
N LYS A 77 -43.49 -51.65 108.85
CA LYS A 77 -44.04 -51.44 107.51
C LYS A 77 -43.58 -50.10 106.91
N LYS A 78 -43.60 -49.01 107.69
CA LYS A 78 -43.08 -47.70 107.30
C LYS A 78 -41.62 -47.78 106.86
N LEU A 79 -40.75 -48.34 107.71
CA LEU A 79 -39.32 -48.48 107.44
C LEU A 79 -39.04 -49.36 106.21
N ARG A 80 -39.87 -50.39 105.97
CA ARG A 80 -39.80 -51.22 104.75
C ARG A 80 -40.27 -50.47 103.51
N HIS A 81 -41.31 -49.64 103.60
CA HIS A 81 -41.79 -48.80 102.51
C HIS A 81 -40.77 -47.72 102.16
N GLU A 82 -40.25 -46.99 103.14
CA GLU A 82 -39.19 -45.99 102.98
C GLU A 82 -37.91 -46.60 102.37
N LYS A 83 -37.51 -47.80 102.83
CA LYS A 83 -36.42 -48.57 102.21
C LYS A 83 -36.75 -49.01 100.78
N GLY A 84 -37.99 -49.37 100.49
CA GLY A 84 -38.46 -49.67 99.13
C GLY A 84 -38.36 -48.47 98.19
N VAL A 85 -38.78 -47.29 98.63
CA VAL A 85 -38.68 -46.02 97.89
C VAL A 85 -37.22 -45.59 97.71
N ALA A 86 -36.38 -45.76 98.74
CA ALA A 86 -34.94 -45.51 98.64
C ALA A 86 -34.28 -46.44 97.60
N ASN A 87 -34.59 -47.73 97.62
CA ASN A 87 -34.09 -48.71 96.65
C ASN A 87 -34.57 -48.39 95.22
N LEU A 88 -35.85 -48.02 95.04
CA LEU A 88 -36.41 -47.56 93.76
C LEU A 88 -35.59 -46.39 93.21
N ARG A 89 -35.41 -45.33 94.01
CA ARG A 89 -34.63 -44.14 93.60
C ARG A 89 -33.16 -44.46 93.36
N GLN A 90 -32.58 -45.41 94.10
CA GLN A 90 -31.21 -45.89 93.88
C GLN A 90 -31.05 -46.65 92.55
N GLU A 91 -31.99 -47.53 92.17
CA GLU A 91 -31.94 -48.22 90.88
C GLU A 91 -32.23 -47.28 89.70
N LEU A 92 -33.15 -46.32 89.85
CA LEU A 92 -33.36 -45.25 88.86
C LEU A 92 -32.11 -44.38 88.69
N ALA A 93 -31.41 -44.05 89.78
CA ALA A 93 -30.13 -43.32 89.72
C ALA A 93 -28.99 -44.16 89.10
N ARG A 94 -29.00 -45.49 89.28
CA ARG A 94 -28.06 -46.40 88.60
C ARG A 94 -28.32 -46.37 87.09
N VAL A 95 -29.58 -46.53 86.65
CA VAL A 95 -29.95 -46.39 85.23
C VAL A 95 -29.55 -45.01 84.69
N GLY A 96 -29.73 -43.93 85.45
CA GLY A 96 -29.26 -42.59 85.06
C GLY A 96 -27.77 -42.54 84.69
N LYS A 97 -26.91 -43.16 85.51
CA LYS A 97 -25.46 -43.25 85.25
C LYS A 97 -25.11 -44.22 84.12
N GLU A 98 -25.83 -45.34 84.00
CA GLU A 98 -25.68 -46.26 82.86
C GLU A 98 -25.95 -45.52 81.53
N MET A 99 -27.04 -44.73 81.46
CA MET A 99 -27.41 -43.98 80.27
C MET A 99 -26.47 -42.83 79.94
N GLU A 100 -25.88 -42.16 80.94
CA GLU A 100 -24.85 -41.12 80.72
C GLU A 100 -23.67 -41.68 79.92
N VAL A 101 -23.22 -42.89 80.22
CA VAL A 101 -22.17 -43.60 79.45
C VAL A 101 -22.66 -43.93 78.03
N CYS A 102 -23.92 -44.35 77.87
CA CYS A 102 -24.53 -44.61 76.57
C CYS A 102 -24.62 -43.38 75.66
N TYR A 103 -24.74 -42.16 76.19
CA TYR A 103 -24.70 -40.93 75.39
C TYR A 103 -23.26 -40.43 75.16
N MET A 104 -22.40 -40.49 76.18
CA MET A 104 -21.04 -39.96 76.11
C MET A 104 -20.10 -40.78 75.23
N LYS A 105 -20.31 -42.09 75.08
CA LYS A 105 -19.45 -42.94 74.24
C LYS A 105 -19.66 -42.67 72.72
N PRO A 106 -20.88 -42.67 72.15
CA PRO A 106 -21.11 -42.25 70.77
C PRO A 106 -20.72 -40.79 70.52
N GLY A 107 -21.05 -39.87 71.45
CA GLY A 107 -20.71 -38.46 71.31
C GLY A 107 -19.20 -38.20 71.19
N LYS A 108 -18.36 -38.89 71.96
CA LYS A 108 -16.90 -38.79 71.84
C LYS A 108 -16.37 -39.36 70.52
N LEU A 109 -16.85 -40.53 70.10
CA LEU A 109 -16.47 -41.15 68.83
C LEU A 109 -16.79 -40.23 67.65
N PHE A 110 -18.00 -39.65 67.65
CA PHE A 110 -18.45 -38.72 66.62
C PHE A 110 -17.61 -37.44 66.58
N LEU A 111 -17.22 -36.87 67.73
CA LEU A 111 -16.31 -35.71 67.77
C LEU A 111 -14.94 -36.01 67.14
N THR A 112 -14.38 -37.19 67.37
CA THR A 112 -13.15 -37.62 66.70
C THR A 112 -13.35 -37.73 65.18
N GLN A 113 -14.39 -38.43 64.73
CA GLN A 113 -14.73 -38.55 63.29
C GLN A 113 -14.93 -37.19 62.61
N LEU A 114 -15.58 -36.22 63.28
CA LEU A 114 -15.71 -34.85 62.76
C LEU A 114 -14.34 -34.18 62.56
N SER A 115 -13.43 -34.28 63.55
CA SER A 115 -12.10 -33.67 63.48
C SER A 115 -11.19 -34.28 62.41
N GLU A 116 -11.23 -35.61 62.22
CA GLU A 116 -10.53 -36.30 61.12
C GLU A 116 -11.08 -35.86 59.76
N SER A 117 -12.41 -35.75 59.67
CA SER A 117 -13.11 -35.31 58.47
C SER A 117 -12.79 -33.86 58.11
N ASP A 118 -12.78 -32.93 59.07
CA ASP A 118 -12.43 -31.52 58.81
C ASP A 118 -10.98 -31.36 58.35
N GLN A 119 -10.03 -32.11 58.93
CA GLN A 119 -8.65 -32.19 58.41
C GLN A 119 -8.58 -32.76 56.98
N ALA A 120 -9.43 -33.72 56.63
CA ALA A 120 -9.49 -34.25 55.27
C ALA A 120 -9.96 -33.17 54.27
N PHE A 121 -10.99 -32.38 54.59
CA PHE A 121 -11.42 -31.27 53.73
C PHE A 121 -10.32 -30.22 53.55
N GLU A 122 -9.65 -29.78 54.63
CA GLU A 122 -8.50 -28.88 54.52
C GLU A 122 -7.38 -29.46 53.63
N SER A 123 -7.13 -30.77 53.72
CA SER A 123 -6.09 -31.44 52.92
C SER A 123 -6.40 -31.44 51.41
N PHE A 124 -7.69 -31.52 51.02
CA PHE A 124 -8.11 -31.48 49.62
C PHE A 124 -7.87 -30.11 48.98
N PHE A 125 -8.13 -29.01 49.70
CA PHE A 125 -8.01 -27.66 49.14
C PHE A 125 -6.60 -27.08 49.21
N ARG A 126 -5.75 -27.50 50.17
CA ARG A 126 -4.38 -26.96 50.38
C ARG A 126 -3.51 -26.88 49.12
N ALA A 127 -3.61 -27.86 48.21
CA ALA A 127 -2.84 -27.85 46.96
C ALA A 127 -3.38 -26.88 45.89
N SER A 128 -4.63 -26.42 46.05
CA SER A 128 -5.33 -25.46 45.18
C SER A 128 -5.35 -24.04 45.74
N GLU A 129 -4.86 -23.81 46.97
CA GLU A 129 -4.86 -22.50 47.63
C GLU A 129 -3.90 -21.48 47.01
N SER A 130 -2.94 -21.93 46.20
CA SER A 130 -2.03 -21.06 45.46
C SER A 130 -2.45 -20.91 44.00
N ASP A 131 -2.58 -19.66 43.56
CA ASP A 131 -2.86 -19.30 42.18
C ASP A 131 -1.75 -19.77 41.22
N ILE A 132 -0.51 -19.90 41.73
CA ILE A 132 0.64 -20.41 40.99
C ILE A 132 0.51 -21.92 40.74
N THR A 133 0.04 -22.70 41.73
CA THR A 133 -0.17 -24.14 41.53
C THR A 133 -1.40 -24.42 40.67
N LEU A 134 -2.39 -23.52 40.67
CA LEU A 134 -3.60 -23.62 39.85
C LEU A 134 -3.30 -23.77 38.35
N VAL A 135 -2.23 -23.16 37.84
CA VAL A 135 -1.85 -23.18 36.41
C VAL A 135 -1.66 -24.61 35.86
N SER A 136 -1.19 -25.55 36.70
CA SER A 136 -0.97 -26.95 36.29
C SER A 136 -2.18 -27.87 36.45
N TYR A 137 -3.33 -27.38 36.94
CA TYR A 137 -4.54 -28.19 37.10
C TYR A 137 -5.26 -28.37 35.77
N SER A 138 -5.86 -29.55 35.59
CA SER A 138 -6.85 -29.82 34.55
C SER A 138 -8.26 -29.74 35.12
N ILE A 139 -9.26 -29.64 34.24
CA ILE A 139 -10.67 -29.76 34.64
C ILE A 139 -10.99 -31.10 35.33
N GLN A 140 -10.23 -32.16 35.03
CA GLN A 140 -10.40 -33.47 35.66
C GLN A 140 -10.00 -33.44 37.14
N ASP A 141 -9.03 -32.61 37.52
CA ASP A 141 -8.59 -32.48 38.91
C ASP A 141 -9.66 -31.78 39.78
N PHE A 142 -10.39 -30.82 39.21
CA PHE A 142 -11.58 -30.25 39.87
C PHE A 142 -12.74 -31.26 39.98
N GLU A 143 -12.96 -32.10 38.97
CA GLU A 143 -13.93 -33.21 39.04
C GLU A 143 -13.52 -34.25 40.11
N ASN A 144 -12.22 -34.56 40.23
CA ASN A 144 -11.65 -35.45 41.24
C ASN A 144 -11.77 -34.87 42.67
N MET A 145 -11.42 -33.59 42.86
CA MET A 145 -11.60 -32.88 44.13
C MET A 145 -13.08 -32.86 44.55
N TRP A 146 -14.01 -32.62 43.61
CA TRP A 146 -15.44 -32.71 43.90
C TRP A 146 -15.86 -34.11 44.36
N ALA A 147 -15.34 -35.17 43.72
CA ALA A 147 -15.64 -36.54 44.12
C ALA A 147 -15.18 -36.85 45.57
N LEU A 148 -13.98 -36.40 45.96
CA LEU A 148 -13.46 -36.54 47.32
C LEU A 148 -14.29 -35.77 48.35
N VAL A 149 -14.55 -34.48 48.09
CA VAL A 149 -15.40 -33.61 48.91
C VAL A 149 -16.81 -34.20 49.08
N PHE A 150 -17.39 -34.75 48.00
CA PHE A 150 -18.71 -35.36 48.02
C PHE A 150 -18.77 -36.67 48.81
N GLN A 151 -17.78 -37.56 48.66
CA GLN A 151 -17.67 -38.79 49.44
C GLN A 151 -17.54 -38.49 50.94
N GLU A 152 -16.68 -37.55 51.31
CA GLU A 152 -16.46 -37.18 52.72
C GLU A 152 -17.72 -36.53 53.32
N ALA A 153 -18.44 -35.70 52.56
CA ALA A 153 -19.75 -35.19 52.95
C ALA A 153 -20.83 -36.28 53.06
N GLN A 154 -20.75 -37.38 52.30
CA GLN A 154 -21.63 -38.55 52.50
C GLN A 154 -21.32 -39.26 53.83
N LYS A 155 -20.06 -39.56 54.14
CA LYS A 155 -19.66 -40.20 55.42
C LYS A 155 -20.17 -39.40 56.62
N ARG A 156 -19.94 -38.08 56.63
CA ARG A 156 -20.37 -37.18 57.71
C ARG A 156 -21.88 -37.16 57.90
N ARG A 157 -22.66 -37.16 56.81
CA ARG A 157 -24.13 -37.29 56.86
C ARG A 157 -24.60 -38.67 57.31
N GLN A 158 -23.83 -39.73 57.08
CA GLN A 158 -24.10 -41.06 57.63
C GLN A 158 -23.84 -41.10 59.14
N TRP A 159 -22.69 -40.64 59.62
CA TRP A 159 -22.37 -40.60 61.06
C TRP A 159 -23.38 -39.76 61.87
N ILE A 160 -23.90 -38.66 61.32
CA ILE A 160 -24.96 -37.87 61.98
C ILE A 160 -26.26 -38.69 62.17
N ARG A 161 -26.60 -39.58 61.22
CA ARG A 161 -27.78 -40.48 61.35
C ARG A 161 -27.51 -41.62 62.32
N GLU A 162 -26.31 -42.21 62.27
CA GLU A 162 -25.90 -43.28 63.20
C GLU A 162 -25.87 -42.77 64.66
N LEU A 163 -25.46 -41.52 64.88
CA LEU A 163 -25.56 -40.86 66.18
C LEU A 163 -27.02 -40.63 66.61
N ASP A 164 -27.87 -40.05 65.74
CA ASP A 164 -29.28 -39.82 66.08
C ASP A 164 -30.03 -41.13 66.39
N GLU A 165 -29.78 -42.19 65.61
CA GLU A 165 -30.37 -43.50 65.83
C GLU A 165 -29.87 -44.16 67.13
N THR A 166 -28.57 -44.15 67.41
CA THR A 166 -28.04 -44.71 68.67
C THR A 166 -28.50 -43.93 69.91
N LEU A 167 -28.64 -42.60 69.82
CA LEU A 167 -29.21 -41.78 70.88
C LEU A 167 -30.72 -42.04 71.08
N ARG A 168 -31.48 -42.28 69.99
CA ARG A 168 -32.90 -42.68 70.06
C ARG A 168 -33.06 -44.05 70.71
N GLN A 169 -32.31 -45.05 70.28
CA GLN A 169 -32.35 -46.41 70.83
C GLN A 169 -32.04 -46.40 72.33
N ALA A 170 -31.03 -45.62 72.76
CA ALA A 170 -30.73 -45.41 74.17
C ALA A 170 -31.93 -44.82 74.97
N GLU A 171 -32.65 -43.80 74.45
CA GLU A 171 -33.87 -43.28 75.08
C GLU A 171 -35.12 -44.19 74.91
N VAL A 172 -35.04 -45.29 74.15
CA VAL A 172 -36.05 -46.36 74.14
C VAL A 172 -35.72 -47.39 75.22
N GLU A 173 -34.50 -47.95 75.21
CA GLU A 173 -34.03 -48.88 76.26
C GLU A 173 -34.20 -48.30 77.67
N ARG A 174 -33.89 -47.01 77.85
CA ARG A 174 -34.08 -46.31 79.13
C ARG A 174 -35.54 -46.34 79.58
N ALA A 175 -36.48 -46.09 78.68
CA ALA A 175 -37.91 -46.09 78.99
C ALA A 175 -38.41 -47.50 79.36
N GLU A 176 -37.92 -48.53 78.67
CA GLU A 176 -38.23 -49.93 78.96
C GLU A 176 -37.67 -50.37 80.32
N ARG A 177 -36.38 -50.14 80.58
CA ARG A 177 -35.72 -50.45 81.87
C ARG A 177 -36.43 -49.75 83.03
N ILE A 178 -36.82 -48.47 82.86
CA ILE A 178 -37.56 -47.71 83.87
C ILE A 178 -38.98 -48.28 84.06
N THR A 179 -39.67 -48.69 83.00
CA THR A 179 -41.00 -49.32 83.10
C THR A 179 -40.93 -50.64 83.89
N VAL A 180 -39.91 -51.46 83.64
CA VAL A 180 -39.65 -52.69 84.41
C VAL A 180 -39.39 -52.36 85.88
N ILE A 181 -38.54 -51.37 86.19
CA ILE A 181 -38.25 -50.92 87.56
C ILE A 181 -39.51 -50.42 88.27
N LEU A 182 -40.30 -49.55 87.64
CA LEU A 182 -41.54 -49.03 88.23
C LEU A 182 -42.54 -50.15 88.49
N SER A 183 -42.72 -51.10 87.56
CA SER A 183 -43.64 -52.23 87.76
C SER A 183 -43.18 -53.19 88.88
N LYS A 184 -41.87 -53.43 89.02
CA LYS A 184 -41.25 -54.18 90.12
C LYS A 184 -41.52 -53.51 91.47
N TYR A 185 -41.24 -52.21 91.60
CA TYR A 185 -41.40 -51.51 92.87
C TYR A 185 -42.85 -51.17 93.22
N THR A 186 -43.77 -51.09 92.25
CA THR A 186 -45.22 -51.01 92.53
C THR A 186 -45.65 -52.21 93.37
N LYS A 187 -45.37 -53.43 92.90
CA LYS A 187 -45.69 -54.68 93.62
C LYS A 187 -45.04 -54.75 95.00
N ILE A 188 -43.75 -54.42 95.11
CA ILE A 188 -43.03 -54.43 96.40
C ILE A 188 -43.65 -53.44 97.41
N LEU A 189 -44.11 -52.27 96.97
CA LEU A 189 -44.72 -51.26 97.85
C LEU A 189 -46.17 -51.61 98.22
N GLU A 190 -46.89 -52.35 97.36
CA GLU A 190 -48.18 -52.99 97.65
C GLU A 190 -48.05 -54.13 98.67
N ASP A 191 -47.10 -55.05 98.45
CA ASP A 191 -46.83 -56.22 99.33
C ASP A 191 -46.44 -55.80 100.76
N VAL A 192 -45.76 -54.67 100.92
CA VAL A 192 -45.44 -54.09 102.25
C VAL A 192 -46.71 -53.62 102.98
N ALA A 193 -47.78 -53.29 102.25
CA ALA A 193 -49.09 -52.90 102.76
C ALA A 193 -49.02 -51.82 103.87
N TYR A 194 -48.19 -50.79 103.64
CA TYR A 194 -48.05 -49.62 104.52
C TYR A 194 -49.02 -48.49 104.13
N LEU A 195 -49.21 -48.28 102.83
CA LEU A 195 -50.21 -47.38 102.25
C LEU A 195 -51.34 -48.23 101.62
N LEU A 196 -52.47 -47.59 101.29
CA LEU A 196 -53.45 -48.19 100.38
C LEU A 196 -52.87 -48.29 98.97
N SER A 197 -53.26 -49.31 98.20
CA SER A 197 -52.82 -49.49 96.80
C SER A 197 -53.11 -48.25 95.94
N SER A 198 -54.22 -47.54 96.19
CA SER A 198 -54.54 -46.25 95.55
C SER A 198 -53.45 -45.19 95.73
N ASP A 199 -52.84 -45.11 96.91
CA ASP A 199 -51.79 -44.14 97.21
C ASP A 199 -50.41 -44.61 96.72
N VAL A 200 -50.16 -45.93 96.69
CA VAL A 200 -48.98 -46.50 96.01
C VAL A 200 -49.02 -46.21 94.52
N HIS A 201 -50.15 -46.46 93.84
CA HIS A 201 -50.34 -46.12 92.43
C HIS A 201 -50.18 -44.62 92.18
N ARG A 202 -50.75 -43.75 93.04
CA ARG A 202 -50.60 -42.30 92.94
C ARG A 202 -49.15 -41.83 93.11
N PHE A 203 -48.40 -42.43 94.04
CA PHE A 203 -46.97 -42.16 94.20
C PHE A 203 -46.16 -42.57 92.95
N ILE A 204 -46.36 -43.80 92.47
CA ILE A 204 -45.69 -44.32 91.26
C ILE A 204 -46.07 -43.49 90.02
N HIS A 205 -47.33 -43.05 89.90
CA HIS A 205 -47.79 -42.19 88.82
C HIS A 205 -47.07 -40.83 88.81
N ASN A 206 -46.87 -40.21 89.98
CA ASN A 206 -46.15 -38.94 90.09
C ASN A 206 -44.65 -39.09 89.71
N GLU A 207 -43.97 -40.13 90.21
CA GLU A 207 -42.58 -40.43 89.82
C GLU A 207 -42.49 -40.73 88.30
N ALA A 208 -43.41 -41.54 87.76
CA ALA A 208 -43.48 -41.84 86.33
C ALA A 208 -43.76 -40.59 85.48
N MET A 209 -44.60 -39.66 85.94
CA MET A 209 -44.88 -38.39 85.25
C MET A 209 -43.62 -37.52 85.18
N MET A 210 -42.88 -37.37 86.28
CA MET A 210 -41.60 -36.63 86.31
C MET A 210 -40.56 -37.24 85.38
N ILE A 211 -40.44 -38.58 85.37
CA ILE A 211 -39.54 -39.30 84.47
C ILE A 211 -39.98 -39.13 83.01
N ASN A 212 -41.27 -39.26 82.69
CA ASN A 212 -41.79 -39.08 81.34
C ASN A 212 -41.55 -37.66 80.80
N GLN A 213 -41.64 -36.63 81.65
CA GLN A 213 -41.23 -35.27 81.28
C GLN A 213 -39.73 -35.19 80.91
N ALA A 214 -38.86 -35.85 81.67
CA ALA A 214 -37.42 -35.92 81.36
C ALA A 214 -37.12 -36.72 80.07
N LEU A 215 -37.79 -37.85 79.84
CA LEU A 215 -37.68 -38.62 78.59
C LEU A 215 -38.12 -37.80 77.37
N LEU A 216 -39.24 -37.05 77.49
CA LEU A 216 -39.72 -36.15 76.43
C LEU A 216 -38.77 -34.96 76.21
N ALA A 217 -38.19 -34.39 77.27
CA ALA A 217 -37.18 -33.34 77.16
C ALA A 217 -35.92 -33.84 76.42
N ASN A 218 -35.43 -35.04 76.77
CA ASN A 218 -34.27 -35.64 76.11
C ASN A 218 -34.55 -35.99 74.65
N ARG A 219 -35.71 -36.59 74.32
CA ARG A 219 -36.09 -36.88 72.92
C ARG A 219 -36.20 -35.61 72.07
N ARG A 220 -36.69 -34.49 72.65
CA ARG A 220 -36.65 -33.16 72.01
C ARG A 220 -35.22 -32.64 71.84
N ALA A 221 -34.36 -32.82 72.84
CA ALA A 221 -32.95 -32.40 72.77
C ALA A 221 -32.15 -33.16 71.70
N ILE A 222 -32.32 -34.49 71.60
CA ILE A 222 -31.71 -35.33 70.55
C ILE A 222 -32.21 -34.88 69.17
N SER A 223 -33.53 -34.71 69.00
CA SER A 223 -34.12 -34.24 67.73
C SER A 223 -33.57 -32.86 67.32
N LYS A 224 -33.39 -31.95 68.28
CA LYS A 224 -32.78 -30.63 68.04
C LYS A 224 -31.28 -30.71 67.74
N LEU A 225 -30.55 -31.61 68.38
CA LEU A 225 -29.14 -31.88 68.09
C LEU A 225 -28.96 -32.38 66.65
N PHE A 226 -29.77 -33.35 66.21
CA PHE A 226 -29.76 -33.85 64.84
C PHE A 226 -30.04 -32.74 63.82
N LEU A 227 -31.07 -31.91 64.05
CA LEU A 227 -31.38 -30.76 63.19
C LEU A 227 -30.21 -29.77 63.12
N ASN A 228 -29.65 -29.37 64.26
CA ASN A 228 -28.51 -28.46 64.32
C ASN A 228 -27.27 -29.02 63.61
N LEU A 229 -26.97 -30.32 63.78
CA LEU A 229 -25.84 -30.99 63.14
C LEU A 229 -26.03 -31.09 61.61
N MET A 230 -27.24 -31.39 61.16
CA MET A 230 -27.56 -31.46 59.73
C MET A 230 -27.52 -30.06 59.09
N GLU A 231 -28.04 -29.03 59.76
CA GLU A 231 -27.96 -27.63 59.31
C GLU A 231 -26.51 -27.15 59.21
N ALA A 232 -25.69 -27.42 60.24
CA ALA A 232 -24.27 -27.10 60.24
C ALA A 232 -23.53 -27.84 59.11
N ASN A 233 -23.83 -29.13 58.88
CA ASN A 233 -23.24 -29.86 57.78
C ASN A 233 -23.68 -29.31 56.41
N LEU A 234 -24.95 -28.98 56.20
CA LEU A 234 -25.43 -28.43 54.92
C LEU A 234 -24.81 -27.05 54.61
N LYS A 235 -24.63 -26.19 55.61
CA LYS A 235 -23.89 -24.92 55.45
C LYS A 235 -22.44 -25.16 55.04
N ARG A 236 -21.79 -26.16 55.63
CA ARG A 236 -20.39 -26.54 55.38
C ARG A 236 -20.19 -27.21 54.01
N ASP A 237 -21.11 -28.11 53.62
CA ASP A 237 -21.18 -28.69 52.27
C ASP A 237 -21.37 -27.60 51.21
N SER A 238 -22.20 -26.57 51.50
CA SER A 238 -22.37 -25.40 50.63
C SER A 238 -21.10 -24.55 50.53
N PHE A 239 -20.40 -24.32 51.65
CA PHE A 239 -19.14 -23.56 51.68
C PHE A 239 -18.08 -24.17 50.77
N TYR A 240 -17.77 -25.46 50.95
CA TYR A 240 -16.76 -26.14 50.11
C TYR A 240 -17.18 -26.24 48.63
N ARG A 241 -18.49 -26.31 48.35
CA ARG A 241 -19.00 -26.23 46.96
C ARG A 241 -18.75 -24.85 46.34
N CYS A 242 -19.01 -23.77 47.09
CA CYS A 242 -18.72 -22.41 46.63
C CYS A 242 -17.21 -22.20 46.40
N GLN A 243 -16.37 -22.62 47.36
CA GLN A 243 -14.91 -22.51 47.27
C GLN A 243 -14.33 -23.25 46.06
N LEU A 244 -14.87 -24.43 45.72
CA LEU A 244 -14.42 -25.20 44.56
C LEU A 244 -14.83 -24.56 43.22
N GLU A 245 -16.05 -24.03 43.12
CA GLU A 245 -16.50 -23.32 41.91
C GLU A 245 -15.77 -21.96 41.74
N GLU A 246 -15.50 -21.24 42.84
CA GLU A 246 -14.66 -20.03 42.84
C GLU A 246 -13.24 -20.33 42.31
N ARG A 247 -12.57 -21.36 42.85
CA ARG A 247 -11.25 -21.80 42.37
C ARG A 247 -11.26 -22.22 40.91
N LYS A 248 -12.33 -22.85 40.44
CA LYS A 248 -12.53 -23.27 39.06
C LYS A 248 -12.78 -22.09 38.09
N GLU A 249 -13.45 -21.03 38.52
CA GLU A 249 -13.59 -19.79 37.72
C GLU A 249 -12.30 -18.95 37.71
N ILE A 250 -11.52 -18.93 38.80
CA ILE A 250 -10.16 -18.33 38.82
C ILE A 250 -9.27 -19.07 37.81
N TRP A 251 -9.20 -20.41 37.88
CA TRP A 251 -8.46 -21.25 36.93
C TRP A 251 -8.89 -20.99 35.47
N LYS A 252 -10.20 -21.02 35.18
CA LYS A 252 -10.72 -20.69 33.85
C LYS A 252 -10.27 -19.31 33.36
N SER A 253 -10.21 -18.32 34.25
CA SER A 253 -9.86 -16.96 33.88
C SER A 253 -8.38 -16.84 33.53
N MET A 254 -7.49 -17.43 34.33
CA MET A 254 -6.06 -17.54 34.02
C MET A 254 -5.80 -18.26 32.69
N GLN A 255 -6.51 -19.36 32.42
CA GLN A 255 -6.37 -20.10 31.16
C GLN A 255 -6.88 -19.33 29.93
N LYS A 256 -7.95 -18.51 30.06
CA LYS A 256 -8.38 -17.58 29.00
C LYS A 256 -7.30 -16.53 28.72
N GLU A 257 -6.77 -15.92 29.77
CA GLU A 257 -5.76 -14.86 29.69
C GLU A 257 -4.44 -15.38 29.08
N TYR A 258 -3.98 -16.56 29.49
CA TYR A 258 -2.84 -17.24 28.89
C TYR A 258 -3.02 -17.49 27.38
N ILE A 259 -4.18 -17.97 26.95
CA ILE A 259 -4.48 -18.20 25.52
C ILE A 259 -4.52 -16.87 24.74
N ILE A 260 -5.02 -15.79 25.34
CA ILE A 260 -5.05 -14.45 24.72
C ILE A 260 -3.62 -13.88 24.58
N SER A 261 -2.79 -14.00 25.62
CA SER A 261 -1.40 -13.54 25.59
C SER A 261 -0.54 -14.36 24.61
N SER A 262 -0.70 -15.69 24.58
CA SER A 262 0.00 -16.53 23.60
C SER A 262 -0.41 -16.22 22.15
N PHE A 263 -1.68 -15.85 21.90
CA PHE A 263 -2.10 -15.36 20.57
C PHE A 263 -1.51 -13.98 20.25
N ARG A 264 -1.40 -13.08 21.23
CA ARG A 264 -0.73 -11.78 21.08
C ARG A 264 0.74 -11.94 20.70
N GLU A 265 1.49 -12.75 21.45
CA GLU A 265 2.91 -13.06 21.18
C GLU A 265 3.11 -13.63 19.78
N PHE A 266 2.20 -14.49 19.30
CA PHE A 266 2.20 -14.99 17.94
C PHE A 266 1.97 -13.88 16.90
N MET A 267 0.96 -13.01 17.10
CA MET A 267 0.68 -11.88 16.20
C MET A 267 1.80 -10.83 16.19
N GLU A 268 2.56 -10.69 17.29
CA GLU A 268 3.70 -9.77 17.42
C GLU A 268 5.02 -10.36 16.89
N SER A 269 5.04 -11.64 16.48
CA SER A 269 6.23 -12.31 15.95
C SER A 269 6.67 -11.76 14.57
N GLU A 270 7.98 -11.74 14.29
CA GLU A 270 8.51 -11.16 13.05
C GLU A 270 7.99 -11.87 11.79
N GLY A 271 7.77 -13.18 11.86
CA GLY A 271 7.23 -13.96 10.74
C GLY A 271 5.83 -13.51 10.29
N ILE A 272 5.04 -12.94 11.20
CA ILE A 272 3.72 -12.38 10.91
C ILE A 272 3.83 -10.87 10.60
N GLN A 273 4.63 -10.11 11.35
CA GLN A 273 4.73 -8.65 11.20
C GLN A 273 5.55 -8.20 9.98
N ASN A 274 6.57 -8.95 9.57
CA ASN A 274 7.46 -8.64 8.45
C ASN A 274 7.87 -9.92 7.69
N PRO A 275 6.92 -10.59 7.00
CA PRO A 275 7.11 -11.95 6.48
C PRO A 275 8.34 -12.10 5.56
N SER A 276 9.18 -13.09 5.85
CA SER A 276 10.40 -13.36 5.06
C SER A 276 10.10 -13.82 3.63
N THR A 277 8.95 -14.45 3.41
CA THR A 277 8.43 -14.79 2.07
C THR A 277 8.13 -13.56 1.23
N VAL A 278 7.59 -12.49 1.82
CA VAL A 278 7.37 -11.20 1.14
C VAL A 278 8.70 -10.51 0.82
N LYS A 279 9.66 -10.51 1.76
CA LYS A 279 11.02 -9.98 1.53
C LYS A 279 11.69 -10.68 0.33
N MET A 280 11.62 -12.01 0.26
CA MET A 280 12.16 -12.81 -0.85
C MET A 280 11.46 -12.54 -2.20
N GLU A 281 10.13 -12.41 -2.24
CA GLU A 281 9.42 -12.06 -3.49
C GLU A 281 9.78 -10.65 -3.99
N LEU A 282 10.03 -9.71 -3.07
CA LEU A 282 10.49 -8.36 -3.39
C LEU A 282 11.94 -8.35 -3.91
N GLU A 283 12.83 -9.16 -3.32
CA GLU A 283 14.21 -9.34 -3.81
C GLU A 283 14.24 -9.95 -5.22
N ASN A 284 13.41 -10.99 -5.47
CA ASN A 284 13.23 -11.57 -6.81
C ASN A 284 12.72 -10.52 -7.81
N MET A 285 11.72 -9.72 -7.42
CA MET A 285 11.18 -8.63 -8.23
C MET A 285 12.26 -7.61 -8.60
N LEU A 286 13.11 -7.21 -7.65
CA LEU A 286 14.20 -6.25 -7.86
C LEU A 286 15.32 -6.77 -8.77
N GLU A 287 15.59 -8.09 -8.79
CA GLU A 287 16.59 -8.70 -9.68
C GLU A 287 16.10 -8.77 -11.12
N ASP A 288 14.89 -9.28 -11.33
CA ASP A 288 14.25 -9.30 -12.65
C ASP A 288 14.08 -7.88 -13.22
N GLN A 289 13.64 -6.93 -12.39
CA GLN A 289 13.54 -5.50 -12.73
C GLN A 289 14.88 -4.95 -13.24
N ARG A 290 15.99 -5.21 -12.54
CA ARG A 290 17.35 -4.80 -12.99
C ARG A 290 17.65 -5.35 -14.38
N SER A 291 17.37 -6.64 -14.62
CA SER A 291 17.61 -7.29 -15.91
C SER A 291 16.76 -6.73 -17.07
N LEU A 292 15.58 -6.17 -16.79
CA LEU A 292 14.68 -5.55 -17.78
C LEU A 292 15.01 -4.07 -17.97
N ALA A 293 15.33 -3.35 -16.89
CA ALA A 293 15.75 -1.96 -16.91
C ALA A 293 17.05 -1.77 -17.69
N GLN A 294 18.04 -2.67 -17.51
CA GLN A 294 19.27 -2.66 -18.30
C GLN A 294 18.97 -2.76 -19.81
N LYS A 295 18.18 -3.76 -20.23
CA LYS A 295 17.78 -3.92 -21.65
C LYS A 295 17.06 -2.70 -22.21
N ARG A 296 16.26 -2.03 -21.38
CA ARG A 296 15.57 -0.79 -21.78
C ARG A 296 16.53 0.39 -21.91
N ILE A 297 17.53 0.49 -21.03
CA ILE A 297 18.61 1.50 -21.11
C ILE A 297 19.46 1.27 -22.36
N GLU A 298 19.85 0.02 -22.64
CA GLU A 298 20.57 -0.39 -23.86
C GLU A 298 19.77 -0.02 -25.12
N LEU A 299 18.48 -0.35 -25.16
CA LEU A 299 17.59 0.02 -26.27
C LEU A 299 17.45 1.55 -26.42
N LEU A 300 17.34 2.30 -25.31
CA LEU A 300 17.24 3.77 -25.33
C LEU A 300 18.53 4.45 -25.82
N PHE A 301 19.71 3.90 -25.53
CA PHE A 301 20.97 4.41 -26.11
C PHE A 301 21.19 3.94 -27.55
N SER A 302 20.69 2.76 -27.95
CA SER A 302 20.83 2.25 -29.33
C SER A 302 20.21 3.17 -30.40
N LEU A 303 19.22 3.98 -30.01
CA LEU A 303 18.63 5.06 -30.84
C LEU A 303 19.71 5.99 -31.45
N SER A 304 20.81 6.21 -30.72
CA SER A 304 21.91 7.04 -31.20
C SER A 304 22.73 6.41 -32.33
N HIS A 305 22.72 5.08 -32.45
CA HIS A 305 23.44 4.35 -33.50
C HIS A 305 22.65 4.20 -34.82
N LEU A 306 21.43 4.76 -34.89
CA LEU A 306 20.61 4.78 -36.12
C LEU A 306 20.97 5.93 -37.09
N LEU A 307 22.02 6.69 -36.77
CA LEU A 307 22.59 7.77 -37.59
C LEU A 307 23.99 7.35 -38.12
N PRO A 308 24.38 7.70 -39.35
CA PRO A 308 23.64 8.41 -40.39
C PRO A 308 22.77 7.49 -41.27
N LEU A 309 21.70 8.02 -41.85
CA LEU A 309 20.62 7.22 -42.45
C LEU A 309 21.05 6.39 -43.67
N LYS A 310 20.96 5.07 -43.52
CA LYS A 310 20.30 4.21 -44.53
C LYS A 310 18.94 3.69 -44.07
N HIS A 311 18.55 4.01 -42.83
CA HIS A 311 17.37 3.47 -42.19
C HIS A 311 16.10 4.16 -42.65
N THR A 312 15.05 3.36 -42.79
CA THR A 312 13.70 3.75 -43.18
C THR A 312 12.89 4.17 -41.95
N LYS A 313 11.88 5.00 -42.18
CA LYS A 313 10.90 5.41 -41.15
C LYS A 313 10.19 4.22 -40.47
N ALA A 314 10.17 3.05 -41.11
CA ALA A 314 9.66 1.81 -40.54
C ALA A 314 10.54 1.24 -39.42
N GLU A 315 11.87 1.22 -39.57
CA GLU A 315 12.81 0.67 -38.56
C GLU A 315 12.82 1.53 -37.28
N ILE A 316 12.64 2.84 -37.42
CA ILE A 316 12.54 3.79 -36.29
C ILE A 316 11.21 3.60 -35.53
N ASN A 317 10.14 3.24 -36.23
CA ASN A 317 8.88 2.86 -35.62
C ASN A 317 8.98 1.47 -34.94
N GLU A 318 9.65 0.50 -35.56
CA GLU A 318 9.91 -0.82 -34.99
C GLU A 318 10.76 -0.74 -33.70
N TRP A 319 11.74 0.17 -33.65
CA TRP A 319 12.47 0.50 -32.43
C TRP A 319 11.53 1.06 -31.33
N TYR A 320 10.60 1.94 -31.68
CA TYR A 320 9.66 2.52 -30.71
C TYR A 320 8.64 1.49 -30.21
N GLU A 321 8.08 0.67 -31.09
CA GLU A 321 7.21 -0.46 -30.71
C GLU A 321 7.96 -1.47 -29.82
N SER A 322 9.24 -1.74 -30.10
CA SER A 322 10.10 -2.57 -29.24
C SER A 322 10.29 -1.96 -27.84
N LEU A 323 10.44 -0.63 -27.75
CA LEU A 323 10.52 0.10 -26.48
C LEU A 323 9.18 0.09 -25.71
N VAL A 324 8.06 0.26 -26.41
CA VAL A 324 6.70 0.16 -25.83
C VAL A 324 6.44 -1.26 -25.32
N ALA A 325 6.76 -2.29 -26.11
CA ALA A 325 6.65 -3.69 -25.71
C ALA A 325 7.53 -4.03 -24.49
N LEU A 326 8.74 -3.48 -24.41
CA LEU A 326 9.62 -3.69 -23.26
C LEU A 326 9.14 -2.96 -22.00
N ASN A 327 8.61 -1.73 -22.13
CA ASN A 327 7.94 -1.05 -21.02
C ASN A 327 6.71 -1.83 -20.53
N LYS A 328 5.88 -2.35 -21.43
CA LYS A 328 4.74 -3.22 -21.10
C LYS A 328 5.18 -4.54 -20.45
N ARG A 329 6.36 -5.06 -20.79
CA ARG A 329 6.94 -6.25 -20.16
C ARG A 329 7.40 -5.99 -18.73
N ILE A 330 7.98 -4.81 -18.45
CA ILE A 330 8.30 -4.38 -17.08
C ILE A 330 7.02 -4.25 -16.24
N ASP A 331 6.00 -3.57 -16.78
CA ASP A 331 4.69 -3.43 -16.14
C ASP A 331 4.04 -4.81 -15.83
N THR A 332 3.95 -5.69 -16.84
CA THR A 332 3.42 -7.05 -16.67
C THR A 332 4.16 -7.84 -15.59
N HIS A 333 5.49 -7.70 -15.50
CA HIS A 333 6.31 -8.35 -14.48
C HIS A 333 6.09 -7.76 -13.07
N ASN A 334 5.94 -6.44 -12.96
CA ASN A 334 5.59 -5.77 -11.72
C ASN A 334 4.22 -6.27 -11.21
N VAL A 335 3.19 -6.30 -12.07
CA VAL A 335 1.84 -6.80 -11.73
C VAL A 335 1.86 -8.29 -11.33
N GLN A 336 2.66 -9.12 -12.01
CA GLN A 336 2.84 -10.53 -11.61
C GLN A 336 3.53 -10.65 -10.25
N SER A 337 4.47 -9.76 -9.93
CA SER A 337 5.20 -9.76 -8.65
C SER A 337 4.32 -9.23 -7.51
N MET A 338 3.53 -8.19 -7.76
CA MET A 338 2.44 -7.73 -6.89
C MET A 338 1.49 -8.86 -6.51
N MET A 339 1.04 -9.65 -7.49
CA MET A 339 0.16 -10.79 -7.24
C MET A 339 0.82 -11.86 -6.37
N ARG A 340 2.11 -12.16 -6.58
CA ARG A 340 2.85 -13.09 -5.70
C ARG A 340 2.96 -12.56 -4.28
N ILE A 341 3.33 -11.28 -4.10
CA ILE A 341 3.42 -10.64 -2.78
C ILE A 341 2.06 -10.68 -2.05
N ARG A 342 0.96 -10.33 -2.75
CA ARG A 342 -0.41 -10.44 -2.21
C ARG A 342 -0.73 -11.86 -1.73
N LEU A 343 -0.38 -12.88 -2.51
CA LEU A 343 -0.58 -14.29 -2.15
C LEU A 343 0.29 -14.73 -0.96
N GLN A 344 1.43 -14.10 -0.68
CA GLN A 344 2.19 -14.37 0.55
C GLN A 344 1.53 -13.69 1.77
N TYR A 345 1.07 -12.44 1.66
CA TYR A 345 0.31 -11.77 2.72
C TYR A 345 -1.02 -12.51 3.04
N GLU A 346 -1.72 -13.01 2.03
CA GLU A 346 -2.96 -13.80 2.18
C GLU A 346 -2.72 -15.11 2.95
N LYS A 347 -1.61 -15.81 2.68
CA LYS A 347 -1.20 -16.99 3.47
C LYS A 347 -0.92 -16.63 4.93
N VAL A 348 -0.25 -15.52 5.20
CA VAL A 348 0.01 -15.06 6.57
C VAL A 348 -1.30 -14.77 7.31
N CYS A 349 -2.28 -14.15 6.63
CA CYS A 349 -3.63 -13.98 7.19
C CYS A 349 -4.36 -15.32 7.42
N GLN A 350 -4.19 -16.31 6.54
CA GLN A 350 -4.73 -17.66 6.70
C GLN A 350 -4.08 -18.41 7.87
N ASP A 351 -2.76 -18.36 8.03
CA ASP A 351 -2.02 -18.93 9.17
C ASP A 351 -2.54 -18.32 10.49
N CYS A 352 -2.81 -17.01 10.51
CA CYS A 352 -3.45 -16.34 11.64
C CYS A 352 -4.89 -16.83 11.90
N LEU A 353 -5.71 -17.05 10.86
CA LEU A 353 -7.06 -17.60 11.00
C LEU A 353 -7.05 -19.03 11.53
N GLU A 354 -6.12 -19.87 11.06
CA GLU A 354 -5.93 -21.23 11.59
C GLU A 354 -5.49 -21.20 13.05
N LYS A 355 -4.60 -20.26 13.43
CA LYS A 355 -4.22 -20.07 14.84
C LYS A 355 -5.39 -19.60 15.71
N VAL A 356 -6.28 -18.76 15.18
CA VAL A 356 -7.54 -18.38 15.85
C VAL A 356 -8.43 -19.61 16.07
N GLN A 357 -8.55 -20.52 15.10
CA GLN A 357 -9.31 -21.76 15.29
C GLN A 357 -8.64 -22.72 16.28
N GLU A 358 -7.30 -22.83 16.29
CA GLU A 358 -6.55 -23.60 17.31
C GLU A 358 -6.86 -23.07 18.72
N CYS A 359 -6.82 -21.76 18.92
CA CYS A 359 -7.17 -21.12 20.20
C CYS A 359 -8.65 -21.36 20.59
N LYS A 360 -9.59 -21.27 19.63
CA LYS A 360 -11.01 -21.60 19.85
C LYS A 360 -11.20 -23.08 20.25
N GLN A 361 -10.52 -24.00 19.58
CA GLN A 361 -10.55 -25.43 19.88
C GLN A 361 -9.96 -25.72 21.27
N LYS A 362 -8.85 -25.07 21.66
CA LYS A 362 -8.27 -25.18 23.00
C LYS A 362 -9.23 -24.71 24.10
N LEU A 363 -9.86 -23.55 23.94
CA LEU A 363 -10.83 -23.01 24.91
C LEU A 363 -12.02 -23.95 25.16
N VAL A 364 -12.51 -24.61 24.10
CA VAL A 364 -13.66 -25.54 24.18
C VAL A 364 -13.22 -26.93 24.66
N GLY A 365 -12.12 -27.48 24.12
CA GLY A 365 -11.61 -28.81 24.44
C GLY A 365 -11.16 -28.96 25.89
N LEU A 366 -10.60 -27.90 26.49
CA LEU A 366 -10.25 -27.86 27.92
C LEU A 366 -11.47 -27.61 28.84
N LYS A 367 -12.70 -27.59 28.31
CA LYS A 367 -13.96 -27.23 29.02
C LYS A 367 -13.92 -25.84 29.72
N ILE A 368 -13.07 -24.91 29.26
CA ILE A 368 -12.92 -23.58 29.89
C ILE A 368 -14.14 -22.70 29.61
N CYS A 369 -14.62 -22.74 28.35
CA CYS A 369 -15.74 -21.95 27.84
C CYS A 369 -16.74 -22.84 27.09
N SER A 370 -18.01 -22.44 27.02
CA SER A 370 -18.91 -22.89 25.96
C SER A 370 -18.51 -22.29 24.60
N LEU A 371 -18.97 -22.89 23.50
CA LEU A 371 -18.71 -22.41 22.13
C LEU A 371 -19.04 -20.90 21.97
N LYS A 372 -20.20 -20.48 22.50
CA LYS A 372 -20.70 -19.10 22.41
C LYS A 372 -19.87 -18.10 23.23
N GLU A 373 -19.23 -18.56 24.32
CA GLU A 373 -18.33 -17.74 25.12
C GLU A 373 -16.95 -17.63 24.48
N ALA A 374 -16.44 -18.72 23.90
CA ALA A 374 -15.22 -18.70 23.09
C ALA A 374 -15.37 -17.72 21.90
N GLU A 375 -16.51 -17.74 21.21
CA GLU A 375 -16.84 -16.77 20.15
C GLU A 375 -16.89 -15.33 20.65
N LYS A 376 -17.48 -15.07 21.83
CA LYS A 376 -17.48 -13.74 22.47
C LYS A 376 -16.09 -13.24 22.88
N ILE A 377 -15.13 -14.14 23.15
CA ILE A 377 -13.74 -13.76 23.44
C ILE A 377 -12.99 -13.50 22.14
N VAL A 378 -13.06 -14.43 21.19
CA VAL A 378 -12.32 -14.40 19.92
C VAL A 378 -12.75 -13.23 19.03
N ASN A 379 -14.06 -12.96 18.90
CA ASN A 379 -14.60 -11.94 17.99
C ASN A 379 -14.03 -10.52 18.24
N PRO A 380 -14.10 -9.95 19.46
CA PRO A 380 -13.54 -8.63 19.71
C PRO A 380 -12.02 -8.60 19.89
N SER A 381 -11.38 -9.67 20.37
CA SER A 381 -9.94 -9.61 20.70
C SER A 381 -9.03 -10.02 19.55
N PHE A 382 -9.32 -11.13 18.86
CA PHE A 382 -8.40 -11.70 17.86
C PHE A 382 -8.63 -11.11 16.47
N TYR A 383 -9.89 -11.00 16.03
CA TYR A 383 -10.20 -10.41 14.72
C TYR A 383 -9.90 -8.90 14.65
N GLN A 384 -9.88 -8.17 15.78
CA GLN A 384 -9.37 -6.78 15.78
C GLN A 384 -7.86 -6.68 15.55
N LEU A 385 -7.08 -7.67 15.99
CA LEU A 385 -5.64 -7.72 15.72
C LEU A 385 -5.38 -8.16 14.27
N LEU A 386 -6.09 -9.19 13.81
CA LEU A 386 -6.00 -9.66 12.42
C LEU A 386 -6.47 -8.59 11.42
N GLY A 387 -7.58 -7.91 11.67
CA GLY A 387 -8.08 -6.84 10.80
C GLY A 387 -7.12 -5.64 10.71
N LYS A 388 -6.39 -5.32 11.78
CA LYS A 388 -5.32 -4.30 11.75
C LYS A 388 -4.11 -4.75 10.92
N LEU A 389 -3.75 -6.05 10.99
CA LEU A 389 -2.67 -6.61 10.17
C LEU A 389 -3.07 -6.61 8.68
N GLN A 390 -4.27 -7.10 8.37
CA GLN A 390 -4.82 -7.12 7.01
C GLN A 390 -4.90 -5.71 6.43
N ALA A 391 -5.49 -4.74 7.14
CA ALA A 391 -5.58 -3.36 6.67
C ALA A 391 -4.20 -2.71 6.45
N ARG A 392 -3.18 -3.08 7.25
CA ARG A 392 -1.79 -2.65 7.01
C ARG A 392 -1.27 -3.23 5.68
N PHE A 393 -1.45 -4.51 5.43
CA PHE A 393 -1.02 -5.16 4.18
C PHE A 393 -1.77 -4.59 2.96
N GLU A 394 -3.08 -4.32 3.11
CA GLU A 394 -3.89 -3.70 2.06
C GLU A 394 -3.38 -2.29 1.71
N VAL A 395 -3.05 -1.45 2.71
CA VAL A 395 -2.46 -0.11 2.49
C VAL A 395 -1.04 -0.18 1.93
N GLU A 396 -0.22 -1.15 2.35
CA GLU A 396 1.12 -1.38 1.77
C GLU A 396 1.02 -1.76 0.28
N MET A 397 0.03 -2.59 -0.08
CA MET A 397 -0.24 -3.01 -1.47
C MET A 397 -0.88 -1.92 -2.33
N GLU A 398 -1.92 -1.22 -1.85
CA GLU A 398 -2.60 -0.13 -2.57
C GLU A 398 -1.64 1.01 -2.91
N LYS A 399 -0.75 1.34 -1.96
CA LYS A 399 0.32 2.32 -2.22
C LYS A 399 1.25 1.83 -3.34
N MET A 400 1.72 0.58 -3.27
CA MET A 400 2.65 0.02 -4.26
C MET A 400 2.02 -0.05 -5.66
N ASP A 401 0.73 -0.36 -5.75
CA ASP A 401 -0.05 -0.35 -7.00
C ASP A 401 -0.17 1.07 -7.57
N THR A 402 -0.52 2.05 -6.73
CA THR A 402 -0.59 3.47 -7.10
C THR A 402 0.76 4.00 -7.60
N ASP A 403 1.83 3.70 -6.87
CA ASP A 403 3.20 4.10 -7.20
C ASP A 403 3.69 3.45 -8.52
N LEU A 404 3.30 2.19 -8.79
CA LEU A 404 3.55 1.48 -10.05
C LEU A 404 2.74 2.04 -11.23
N GLU A 405 1.44 2.32 -11.06
CA GLU A 405 0.66 3.04 -12.10
C GLU A 405 1.34 4.35 -12.47
N HIS A 406 1.80 5.09 -11.46
CA HIS A 406 2.42 6.41 -11.65
C HIS A 406 3.77 6.28 -12.36
N LEU A 407 4.51 5.18 -12.14
CA LEU A 407 5.72 4.83 -12.88
C LEU A 407 5.43 4.53 -14.37
N VAL A 408 4.39 3.73 -14.66
CA VAL A 408 3.99 3.40 -16.04
C VAL A 408 3.60 4.67 -16.79
N LYS A 409 2.67 5.45 -16.23
CA LYS A 409 2.19 6.72 -16.80
C LYS A 409 3.32 7.74 -16.98
N ASN A 410 4.32 7.76 -16.08
CA ASN A 410 5.50 8.61 -16.21
C ASN A 410 6.47 8.14 -17.31
N THR A 411 6.71 6.83 -17.41
CA THR A 411 7.63 6.24 -18.38
C THR A 411 7.09 6.38 -19.79
N GLU A 412 5.80 6.07 -20.00
CA GLU A 412 5.14 6.13 -21.30
C GLU A 412 5.21 7.54 -21.91
N VAL A 413 4.81 8.56 -21.14
CA VAL A 413 4.81 9.96 -21.60
C VAL A 413 6.22 10.44 -21.94
N ASN A 414 7.23 10.11 -21.13
CA ASN A 414 8.60 10.55 -21.40
C ASN A 414 9.26 9.80 -22.57
N CYS A 415 9.01 8.49 -22.72
CA CYS A 415 9.44 7.75 -23.91
C CYS A 415 8.75 8.28 -25.19
N ARG A 416 7.45 8.64 -25.12
CA ARG A 416 6.72 9.26 -26.24
C ARG A 416 7.28 10.65 -26.59
N HIS A 417 7.63 11.47 -25.60
CA HIS A 417 8.30 12.76 -25.82
C HIS A 417 9.71 12.59 -26.44
N LEU A 418 10.46 11.57 -26.04
CA LEU A 418 11.78 11.27 -26.61
C LEU A 418 11.68 10.82 -28.08
N TYR A 419 10.73 9.94 -28.40
CA TYR A 419 10.45 9.51 -29.76
C TYR A 419 10.02 10.68 -30.66
N GLN A 420 9.11 11.55 -30.19
CA GLN A 420 8.74 12.76 -30.94
C GLN A 420 9.94 13.71 -31.15
N TYR A 421 10.82 13.86 -30.15
CA TYR A 421 12.03 14.69 -30.26
C TYR A 421 13.03 14.14 -31.29
N PHE A 422 13.08 12.81 -31.48
CA PHE A 422 13.87 12.19 -32.54
C PHE A 422 13.19 12.32 -33.91
N GLN A 423 11.88 12.03 -34.00
CA GLN A 423 11.13 12.09 -35.26
C GLN A 423 11.07 13.52 -35.84
N ASP A 424 10.90 14.54 -34.99
CA ASP A 424 10.95 15.95 -35.39
C ASP A 424 12.28 16.33 -36.06
N ALA A 425 13.40 15.75 -35.61
CA ALA A 425 14.73 16.01 -36.18
C ALA A 425 14.96 15.24 -37.50
N LEU A 426 14.37 14.05 -37.63
CA LEU A 426 14.36 13.28 -38.88
C LEU A 426 13.51 13.96 -39.96
N ASP A 427 12.33 14.48 -39.61
CA ASP A 427 11.45 15.16 -40.57
C ASP A 427 12.13 16.43 -41.16
N ILE A 428 13.06 17.06 -40.44
CA ILE A 428 13.93 18.14 -40.95
C ILE A 428 14.95 17.58 -41.96
N LEU A 429 15.62 16.47 -41.64
CA LEU A 429 16.58 15.82 -42.54
C LEU A 429 15.91 15.36 -43.85
N ASP A 430 14.78 14.66 -43.76
CA ASP A 430 14.00 14.18 -44.90
C ASP A 430 13.63 15.33 -45.86
N PHE A 431 13.15 16.46 -45.31
CA PHE A 431 12.80 17.65 -46.08
C PHE A 431 13.99 18.25 -46.83
N HIS A 432 15.15 18.36 -46.17
CA HIS A 432 16.36 18.90 -46.81
C HIS A 432 16.99 17.92 -47.81
N GLN A 433 16.90 16.60 -47.56
CA GLN A 433 17.32 15.57 -48.51
C GLN A 433 16.46 15.56 -49.78
N GLN A 434 15.13 15.70 -49.65
CA GLN A 434 14.22 15.85 -50.80
C GLN A 434 14.57 17.07 -51.64
N LYS A 435 14.84 18.22 -51.01
CA LYS A 435 15.27 19.43 -51.72
C LYS A 435 16.61 19.31 -52.43
N LEU A 436 17.59 18.62 -51.85
CA LEU A 436 18.87 18.39 -52.52
C LEU A 436 18.69 17.54 -53.80
N SER A 437 17.82 16.52 -53.75
CA SER A 437 17.39 15.80 -54.96
C SER A 437 16.61 16.70 -55.92
N GLN A 438 15.81 17.64 -55.43
CA GLN A 438 15.14 18.62 -56.27
C GLN A 438 16.16 19.52 -57.02
N GLN A 439 17.25 19.96 -56.38
CA GLN A 439 18.31 20.75 -57.04
C GLN A 439 19.00 19.98 -58.18
N GLU A 440 19.24 18.68 -58.02
CA GLU A 440 19.78 17.84 -59.11
C GLU A 440 18.79 17.74 -60.29
N ASN A 441 17.50 17.57 -60.00
CA ASN A 441 16.43 17.56 -61.00
C ASN A 441 16.23 18.93 -61.68
N ASP A 442 16.38 20.03 -60.94
CA ASP A 442 16.33 21.41 -61.45
C ASP A 442 17.51 21.68 -62.40
N LEU A 443 18.73 21.26 -62.04
CA LEU A 443 19.89 21.30 -62.95
C LEU A 443 19.61 20.51 -64.23
N GLN A 444 19.17 19.26 -64.12
CA GLN A 444 18.93 18.42 -65.31
C GLN A 444 17.81 18.98 -66.21
N ARG A 445 16.79 19.64 -65.64
CA ARG A 445 15.78 20.38 -66.42
C ARG A 445 16.38 21.61 -67.13
N THR A 446 17.12 22.47 -66.43
CA THR A 446 17.71 23.67 -67.05
C THR A 446 18.72 23.35 -68.17
N LEU A 447 19.50 22.28 -68.05
CA LEU A 447 20.41 21.82 -69.11
C LEU A 447 19.65 21.32 -70.35
N ASN A 448 18.52 20.63 -70.16
CA ASN A 448 17.65 20.20 -71.26
C ASN A 448 16.98 21.40 -71.94
N ASP A 449 16.48 22.38 -71.20
CA ASP A 449 15.92 23.62 -71.76
C ASP A 449 16.94 24.37 -72.61
N CYS A 450 18.19 24.47 -72.15
CA CYS A 450 19.27 25.11 -72.90
C CYS A 450 19.63 24.32 -74.17
N ARG A 451 19.68 22.97 -74.10
CA ARG A 451 19.84 22.08 -75.27
C ARG A 451 18.72 22.32 -76.30
N CYS A 452 17.45 22.33 -75.88
CA CYS A 452 16.30 22.58 -76.76
C CYS A 452 16.30 23.99 -77.39
N LYS A 453 16.60 25.04 -76.60
CA LYS A 453 16.72 26.42 -77.09
C LYS A 453 17.82 26.54 -78.15
N HIS A 454 19.00 25.96 -77.90
CA HIS A 454 20.08 25.94 -78.87
C HIS A 454 19.72 25.17 -80.14
N GLU A 455 19.11 23.98 -80.02
CA GLU A 455 18.75 23.17 -81.19
C GLU A 455 17.80 23.91 -82.14
N ASN A 456 16.80 24.60 -81.59
CA ASN A 456 15.85 25.40 -82.37
C ASN A 456 16.53 26.60 -83.08
N ILE A 457 17.42 27.31 -82.37
CA ILE A 457 18.20 28.40 -82.99
C ILE A 457 19.18 27.85 -84.03
N ASN A 458 19.78 26.67 -83.79
CA ASN A 458 20.71 26.06 -84.75
C ASN A 458 19.97 25.61 -86.02
N LYS A 459 18.79 24.99 -85.93
CA LYS A 459 17.95 24.67 -87.09
C LYS A 459 17.72 25.89 -87.99
N LEU A 460 17.42 27.06 -87.40
CA LEU A 460 17.25 28.30 -88.16
C LEU A 460 18.56 28.79 -88.82
N ARG A 461 19.71 28.63 -88.14
CA ARG A 461 21.04 28.95 -88.72
C ARG A 461 21.41 28.01 -89.87
N GLU A 462 21.15 26.71 -89.74
CA GLU A 462 21.38 25.72 -90.79
C GLU A 462 20.50 26.01 -92.04
N ILE A 463 19.22 26.32 -91.85
CA ILE A 463 18.33 26.75 -92.95
C ILE A 463 18.86 28.01 -93.65
N ASN A 464 19.37 28.99 -92.91
CA ASN A 464 19.98 30.19 -93.49
C ASN A 464 21.30 29.90 -94.24
N LEU A 465 22.09 28.92 -93.76
CA LEU A 465 23.27 28.42 -94.47
C LEU A 465 22.87 27.75 -95.79
N ASP A 466 21.89 26.84 -95.78
CA ASP A 466 21.41 26.14 -96.98
C ASP A 466 20.88 27.13 -98.02
N ILE A 467 20.05 28.10 -97.61
CA ILE A 467 19.59 29.22 -98.46
C ILE A 467 20.77 30.03 -99.03
N SER A 468 21.86 30.20 -98.28
CA SER A 468 23.05 30.92 -98.73
C SER A 468 23.88 30.08 -99.72
N VAL A 469 23.96 28.76 -99.52
CA VAL A 469 24.61 27.80 -100.43
C VAL A 469 23.81 27.65 -101.73
N ASP A 470 22.49 27.67 -101.70
CA ASP A 470 21.67 27.68 -102.91
C ASP A 470 21.78 29.00 -103.67
N LYS A 471 21.83 30.14 -102.97
CA LYS A 471 22.15 31.43 -103.62
C LYS A 471 23.55 31.42 -104.24
N LEU A 472 24.54 30.78 -103.61
CA LEU A 472 25.88 30.57 -104.18
C LEU A 472 25.82 29.69 -105.44
N ARG A 473 25.05 28.59 -105.43
CA ARG A 473 24.79 27.73 -106.60
C ARG A 473 24.11 28.46 -107.77
N MET A 474 23.54 29.66 -107.57
CA MET A 474 22.79 30.41 -108.59
C MET A 474 23.49 31.68 -109.13
N GLN A 475 24.68 32.07 -108.64
CA GLN A 475 25.34 33.28 -109.15
C GLN A 475 25.96 33.09 -110.55
N SER A 476 26.07 34.18 -111.30
CA SER A 476 26.48 34.21 -112.72
C SER A 476 27.72 35.06 -113.04
N SER A 477 28.44 35.53 -112.01
CA SER A 477 29.61 36.42 -112.17
C SER A 477 30.54 36.28 -110.96
N ASP A 478 31.85 36.12 -111.19
CA ASP A 478 32.90 35.88 -110.19
C ASP A 478 32.77 36.77 -108.93
N GLU A 479 32.77 38.10 -109.11
CA GLU A 479 32.65 39.08 -108.01
C GLU A 479 31.44 38.81 -107.08
N LYS A 480 30.28 38.45 -107.67
CA LYS A 480 29.06 38.12 -106.92
C LYS A 480 29.09 36.71 -106.34
N LEU A 481 29.74 35.77 -107.01
CA LEU A 481 29.94 34.40 -106.50
C LEU A 481 30.83 34.44 -105.26
N LYS A 482 31.97 35.13 -105.33
CA LYS A 482 32.88 35.36 -104.21
C LYS A 482 32.20 36.11 -103.06
N ALA A 483 31.43 37.17 -103.35
CA ALA A 483 30.64 37.88 -102.35
C ALA A 483 29.49 37.05 -101.73
N HIS A 484 29.09 35.92 -102.34
CA HIS A 484 28.19 34.95 -101.72
C HIS A 484 28.94 33.83 -100.98
N LEU A 485 30.16 33.48 -101.40
CA LEU A 485 31.03 32.56 -100.65
C LEU A 485 31.37 33.15 -99.29
N GLU A 486 31.72 34.43 -99.22
CA GLU A 486 31.95 35.13 -97.94
C GLU A 486 30.68 35.16 -97.06
N LYS A 487 29.49 35.28 -97.64
CA LYS A 487 28.23 35.16 -96.87
C LYS A 487 28.04 33.76 -96.30
N VAL A 488 28.33 32.72 -97.09
CA VAL A 488 28.33 31.32 -96.62
C VAL A 488 29.37 31.12 -95.50
N TYR A 489 30.55 31.71 -95.62
CA TYR A 489 31.57 31.69 -94.56
C TYR A 489 31.07 32.38 -93.29
N THR A 490 30.48 33.58 -93.38
CA THR A 490 29.86 34.21 -92.19
C THR A 490 28.73 33.37 -91.59
N ALA A 491 27.93 32.67 -92.40
CA ALA A 491 26.87 31.77 -91.91
C ALA A 491 27.44 30.53 -91.18
N LEU A 492 28.53 29.94 -91.68
CA LEU A 492 29.28 28.90 -90.97
C LEU A 492 29.87 29.43 -89.65
N ASP A 493 30.52 30.59 -89.68
CA ASP A 493 31.11 31.21 -88.48
C ASP A 493 30.02 31.60 -87.45
N PHE A 494 28.80 31.99 -87.86
CA PHE A 494 27.64 32.17 -86.97
C PHE A 494 27.15 30.86 -86.34
N ILE A 495 27.24 29.72 -87.04
CA ILE A 495 26.95 28.39 -86.47
C ILE A 495 28.05 27.99 -85.48
N ARG A 496 29.33 28.13 -85.86
CA ARG A 496 30.51 27.87 -85.00
C ARG A 496 30.43 28.66 -83.68
N ASN A 497 30.26 29.97 -83.78
CA ASN A 497 30.07 30.86 -82.62
C ASN A 497 28.79 30.50 -81.85
N GLY A 498 27.74 30.07 -82.55
CA GLY A 498 26.50 29.55 -81.96
C GLY A 498 26.67 28.34 -81.04
N TYR A 499 27.59 27.43 -81.37
CA TYR A 499 27.98 26.30 -80.50
C TYR A 499 28.85 26.76 -79.32
N MET A 500 29.79 27.69 -79.53
CA MET A 500 30.63 28.20 -78.44
C MET A 500 29.84 28.96 -77.37
N VAL A 501 28.92 29.85 -77.77
CA VAL A 501 28.04 30.60 -76.85
C VAL A 501 27.12 29.66 -76.07
N PHE A 502 26.59 28.62 -76.74
CA PHE A 502 25.78 27.59 -76.08
C PHE A 502 26.57 26.78 -75.06
N HIS A 503 27.81 26.38 -75.38
CA HIS A 503 28.68 25.71 -74.42
C HIS A 503 29.00 26.62 -73.21
N GLN A 504 29.22 27.92 -73.42
CA GLN A 504 29.41 28.89 -72.35
C GLN A 504 28.18 29.05 -71.45
N ASP A 505 26.96 29.09 -72.02
CA ASP A 505 25.72 29.13 -71.24
C ASP A 505 25.52 27.86 -70.40
N LEU A 506 25.69 26.67 -70.99
CA LEU A 506 25.61 25.41 -70.24
C LEU A 506 26.67 25.31 -69.12
N LEU A 507 27.92 25.71 -69.40
CA LEU A 507 28.95 25.78 -68.37
C LEU A 507 28.56 26.74 -67.24
N SER A 508 27.91 27.88 -67.54
CA SER A 508 27.43 28.80 -66.51
C SER A 508 26.41 28.16 -65.57
N LYS A 509 25.50 27.30 -66.08
CA LYS A 509 24.51 26.60 -65.26
C LYS A 509 25.17 25.53 -64.37
N ILE A 510 26.08 24.75 -64.94
CA ILE A 510 26.80 23.70 -64.20
C ILE A 510 27.69 24.32 -63.11
N MET A 511 28.44 25.36 -63.42
CA MET A 511 29.31 26.03 -62.43
C MET A 511 28.53 26.69 -61.28
N ALA A 512 27.23 26.99 -61.46
CA ALA A 512 26.36 27.49 -60.41
C ALA A 512 25.80 26.37 -59.49
N TYR A 513 25.81 25.10 -59.90
CA TYR A 513 25.20 24.00 -59.15
C TYR A 513 25.76 23.81 -57.72
N PRO A 514 27.09 23.84 -57.47
CA PRO A 514 27.63 23.67 -56.13
C PRO A 514 27.19 24.78 -55.16
N GLU A 515 26.93 25.99 -55.66
CA GLU A 515 26.43 27.10 -54.83
C GLU A 515 24.97 26.92 -54.41
N HIS A 516 24.14 26.30 -55.24
CA HIS A 516 22.76 25.94 -54.88
C HIS A 516 22.75 24.82 -53.81
N ILE A 517 23.58 23.79 -54.00
CA ILE A 517 23.79 22.73 -53.01
C ILE A 517 24.35 23.30 -51.69
N ARG A 518 25.34 24.18 -51.74
CA ARG A 518 25.91 24.88 -50.58
C ARG A 518 24.86 25.72 -49.84
N HIS A 519 23.98 26.41 -50.57
CA HIS A 519 22.89 27.18 -49.97
C HIS A 519 21.91 26.27 -49.22
N GLU A 520 21.49 25.15 -49.82
CA GLU A 520 20.54 24.24 -49.18
C GLU A 520 21.15 23.50 -47.98
N LEU A 521 22.42 23.09 -48.05
CA LEU A 521 23.15 22.53 -46.91
C LEU A 521 23.34 23.53 -45.75
N LEU A 522 23.54 24.82 -46.06
CA LEU A 522 23.50 25.89 -45.05
C LEU A 522 22.10 26.09 -44.47
N SER A 523 21.03 25.91 -45.28
CA SER A 523 19.65 25.96 -44.77
C SER A 523 19.35 24.78 -43.85
N TYR A 524 19.79 23.56 -44.18
CA TYR A 524 19.71 22.39 -43.29
C TYR A 524 20.46 22.64 -41.98
N SER A 525 21.71 23.10 -42.07
CA SER A 525 22.54 23.45 -40.92
C SER A 525 21.86 24.50 -40.01
N ALA A 526 21.23 25.52 -40.59
CA ALA A 526 20.46 26.51 -39.84
C ALA A 526 19.16 25.94 -39.24
N ALA A 527 18.46 25.02 -39.92
CA ALA A 527 17.25 24.37 -39.40
C ALA A 527 17.57 23.45 -38.20
N THR A 528 18.57 22.58 -38.35
CA THR A 528 19.04 21.66 -37.32
C THR A 528 19.57 22.40 -36.09
N SER A 529 20.37 23.47 -36.27
CA SER A 529 20.78 24.33 -35.14
C SER A 529 19.60 25.00 -34.44
N ARG A 530 18.59 25.49 -35.17
CA ARG A 530 17.39 26.09 -34.55
C ARG A 530 16.58 25.07 -33.75
N TYR A 531 16.43 23.85 -34.26
CA TYR A 531 15.68 22.79 -33.58
C TYR A 531 16.35 22.36 -32.27
N PHE A 532 17.67 22.16 -32.30
CA PHE A 532 18.45 21.74 -31.13
C PHE A 532 18.93 22.88 -30.23
N TYR A 533 18.44 24.11 -30.45
CA TYR A 533 18.84 25.34 -29.75
C TYR A 533 20.36 25.60 -29.73
N VAL A 534 21.05 25.22 -30.80
CA VAL A 534 22.49 25.41 -30.98
C VAL A 534 22.77 26.79 -31.57
N ARG A 535 23.75 27.49 -30.97
CA ARG A 535 24.16 28.83 -31.37
C ARG A 535 25.03 28.80 -32.61
N GLY A 536 24.48 29.30 -33.70
CA GLY A 536 25.15 29.33 -35.00
C GLY A 536 24.98 28.03 -35.78
N SER A 537 25.29 28.07 -37.07
CA SER A 537 25.20 26.96 -38.01
C SER A 537 26.60 26.60 -38.50
N TYR A 538 26.89 25.31 -38.64
CA TYR A 538 28.08 24.82 -39.35
C TYR A 538 28.09 25.31 -40.81
N LYS A 539 29.29 25.58 -41.36
CA LYS A 539 29.47 26.22 -42.69
C LYS A 539 30.46 25.49 -43.63
N GLY A 540 30.82 24.25 -43.33
CA GLY A 540 31.89 23.52 -44.03
C GLY A 540 33.27 23.74 -43.39
N THR A 541 34.18 22.79 -43.62
CA THR A 541 35.48 22.75 -42.92
C THR A 541 36.52 23.73 -43.49
N LEU A 542 36.60 24.93 -42.93
CA LEU A 542 37.70 25.88 -43.17
C LEU A 542 39.00 25.40 -42.48
N LYS A 543 39.75 24.51 -43.15
CA LYS A 543 41.02 23.95 -42.64
C LYS A 543 42.14 24.99 -42.52
N LYS A 544 42.19 25.74 -41.42
CA LYS A 544 43.42 26.37 -40.94
C LYS A 544 44.32 25.31 -40.28
N SER A 545 45.04 24.55 -41.09
CA SER A 545 46.19 23.76 -40.60
C SER A 545 47.32 24.71 -40.23
N GLY A 546 47.84 24.63 -39.00
CA GLY A 546 48.92 25.50 -38.55
C GLY A 546 50.29 25.03 -39.04
N ALA A 547 51.12 25.98 -39.51
CA ALA A 547 52.55 25.82 -39.68
C ALA A 547 53.26 27.17 -39.48
N THR A 548 53.90 27.32 -38.33
CA THR A 548 55.11 28.14 -38.06
C THR A 548 55.39 29.41 -38.89
N THR A 549 55.29 30.55 -38.18
CA THR A 549 56.40 31.53 -38.01
C THR A 549 56.46 32.78 -38.91
N GLU A 550 56.66 33.91 -38.21
CA GLU A 550 57.15 35.24 -38.62
C GLU A 550 56.40 36.11 -39.65
N GLU A 551 56.06 37.31 -39.16
CA GLU A 551 56.24 38.63 -39.78
C GLU A 551 56.04 38.79 -41.31
N GLU A 552 54.91 39.41 -41.68
CA GLU A 552 54.94 40.54 -42.60
C GLU A 552 53.83 41.55 -42.25
N GLU A 553 54.20 42.64 -41.57
CA GLU A 553 53.35 43.83 -41.46
C GLU A 553 53.43 44.63 -42.77
N THR A 554 52.29 45.12 -43.29
CA THR A 554 52.10 46.56 -43.63
C THR A 554 50.72 46.84 -44.23
N MET A 555 50.31 48.11 -44.15
CA MET A 555 49.17 48.74 -44.84
C MET A 555 47.76 48.21 -44.50
N GLU A 556 47.30 48.58 -43.30
CA GLU A 556 45.99 49.22 -43.22
C GLU A 556 46.07 50.62 -43.86
N GLU A 557 45.07 51.01 -44.67
CA GLU A 557 44.46 52.35 -44.73
C GLU A 557 43.57 52.49 -46.00
N ARG A 558 42.24 52.45 -45.84
CA ARG A 558 41.37 53.61 -46.15
C ARG A 558 39.88 53.42 -45.83
N GLU A 559 39.27 54.55 -45.44
CA GLU A 559 37.86 54.92 -45.61
C GLU A 559 36.78 54.15 -44.83
N GLU A 560 36.62 54.52 -43.56
CA GLU A 560 35.29 54.96 -43.10
C GLU A 560 35.03 56.39 -43.62
N ILE A 561 33.91 56.62 -44.32
CA ILE A 561 33.21 57.92 -44.31
C ILE A 561 31.68 57.67 -44.23
N GLU A 562 31.08 58.50 -43.39
CA GLU A 562 29.68 58.68 -42.99
C GLU A 562 28.61 58.69 -44.11
N GLY A 563 27.34 58.47 -43.74
CA GLY A 563 26.19 58.67 -44.63
C GLY A 563 24.83 58.24 -44.04
N GLU A 564 24.24 59.03 -43.15
CA GLU A 564 22.90 58.78 -42.61
C GLU A 564 21.76 59.23 -43.55
N THR A 565 20.60 58.57 -43.41
CA THR A 565 19.23 59.00 -43.78
C THR A 565 18.91 59.38 -45.24
N LEU A 566 17.85 58.75 -45.77
CA LEU A 566 16.62 59.48 -46.14
C LEU A 566 15.43 58.51 -46.27
N GLU A 567 14.23 58.99 -45.94
CA GLU A 567 12.98 58.23 -46.07
C GLU A 567 12.37 58.35 -47.48
N SER A 568 11.33 57.55 -47.73
CA SER A 568 10.51 57.55 -48.95
C SER A 568 9.83 58.90 -49.21
N PRO A 569 9.52 59.18 -50.49
CA PRO A 569 8.19 59.69 -50.78
C PRO A 569 7.40 58.84 -51.79
N LEU A 570 6.10 58.77 -51.47
CA LEU A 570 4.89 58.74 -52.30
C LEU A 570 5.05 59.52 -53.64
N GLU A 571 4.26 59.33 -54.71
CA GLU A 571 2.97 58.65 -54.88
C GLU A 571 2.59 58.48 -56.39
N GLN A 572 1.34 58.04 -56.64
CA GLN A 572 0.45 58.32 -57.78
C GLN A 572 0.09 57.20 -58.77
N ASP A 573 -1.23 57.19 -59.05
CA ASP A 573 -2.00 56.24 -59.85
C ASP A 573 -1.60 56.14 -61.34
N SER A 574 -1.96 55.00 -61.93
CA SER A 574 -2.55 54.98 -63.28
C SER A 574 -3.58 53.87 -63.36
N LYS A 575 -4.86 54.24 -63.47
CA LYS A 575 -5.97 53.31 -63.75
C LYS A 575 -6.14 53.18 -65.27
N GLU A 576 -6.38 51.97 -65.73
CA GLU A 576 -7.22 51.72 -66.90
C GLU A 576 -8.02 50.43 -66.68
N GLU A 577 -9.25 50.38 -67.19
CA GLU A 577 -10.24 49.34 -66.89
C GLU A 577 -10.36 48.35 -68.04
N LEU A 578 -10.56 47.05 -67.73
CA LEU A 578 -11.41 46.20 -68.58
C LEU A 578 -11.99 45.00 -67.82
N HIS A 579 -13.31 44.85 -67.94
CA HIS A 579 -14.15 43.68 -67.64
C HIS A 579 -14.83 43.27 -68.98
N PRO A 580 -15.51 42.11 -69.09
CA PRO A 580 -15.51 40.88 -68.28
C PRO A 580 -15.33 39.60 -69.14
N GLU A 581 -15.37 38.41 -68.51
CA GLU A 581 -15.90 37.10 -68.97
C GLU A 581 -15.46 36.05 -67.91
N LYS A 582 -16.25 35.20 -67.24
CA LYS A 582 -17.59 34.59 -67.38
C LYS A 582 -17.69 33.31 -68.24
N GLU A 583 -17.24 32.20 -67.66
CA GLU A 583 -17.79 30.82 -67.70
C GLU A 583 -17.29 30.19 -66.37
N GLU A 584 -18.07 29.60 -65.46
CA GLU A 584 -19.18 28.63 -65.55
C GLU A 584 -18.77 27.30 -66.18
N ASP A 585 -18.34 26.37 -65.34
CA ASP A 585 -18.85 24.99 -65.37
C ASP A 585 -18.82 24.39 -63.95
N ALA A 586 -19.71 23.44 -63.68
CA ALA A 586 -19.87 22.78 -62.38
C ALA A 586 -20.25 21.31 -62.55
N GLU A 587 -19.74 20.44 -61.69
CA GLU A 587 -20.33 19.11 -61.46
C GLU A 587 -20.50 18.87 -59.96
N GLU A 588 -21.66 18.32 -59.59
CA GLU A 588 -22.03 17.94 -58.24
C GLU A 588 -21.71 16.46 -58.00
N ASP A 589 -21.14 16.12 -56.84
CA ASP A 589 -21.49 14.91 -56.07
C ASP A 589 -20.96 15.06 -54.63
N GLY A 590 -21.65 14.67 -53.55
CA GLY A 590 -23.02 14.14 -53.53
C GLY A 590 -23.34 13.25 -52.31
N SER A 591 -23.00 13.67 -51.09
CA SER A 591 -23.41 12.92 -49.88
C SER A 591 -23.61 13.78 -48.63
N ALA A 592 -24.86 14.20 -48.44
CA ALA A 592 -25.45 14.43 -47.13
C ALA A 592 -25.68 13.05 -46.43
N ASP A 593 -26.03 12.92 -45.15
CA ASP A 593 -26.38 13.91 -44.12
C ASP A 593 -26.25 13.27 -42.70
N LEU A 594 -26.81 13.96 -41.69
CA LEU A 594 -27.23 13.49 -40.35
C LEU A 594 -26.27 13.74 -39.17
N GLU A 595 -26.43 14.93 -38.58
CA GLU A 595 -26.58 15.01 -37.13
C GLU A 595 -27.94 14.39 -36.72
N GLU A 596 -28.00 13.68 -35.59
CA GLU A 596 -29.14 13.81 -34.68
C GLU A 596 -28.68 13.56 -33.23
N SER A 597 -29.46 14.02 -32.27
CA SER A 597 -29.05 14.14 -30.86
C SER A 597 -30.04 13.48 -29.89
N GLU A 598 -29.65 13.49 -28.62
CA GLU A 598 -30.52 13.54 -27.43
C GLU A 598 -31.02 12.26 -26.72
N GLN A 599 -31.04 12.46 -25.39
CA GLN A 599 -31.94 11.94 -24.35
C GLN A 599 -31.75 10.53 -23.70
N GLN A 600 -31.19 10.66 -22.49
CA GLN A 600 -31.39 9.93 -21.24
C GLN A 600 -32.78 9.27 -21.01
N GLN A 601 -32.76 8.10 -20.37
CA GLN A 601 -33.44 7.80 -19.09
C GLN A 601 -32.70 6.59 -18.46
N GLU A 602 -32.26 6.60 -17.20
CA GLU A 602 -33.00 6.57 -15.92
C GLU A 602 -33.99 5.40 -15.78
N GLU A 603 -33.70 4.48 -14.86
CA GLU A 603 -34.72 3.77 -14.06
C GLU A 603 -34.17 3.55 -12.63
N LYS A 604 -35.06 3.41 -11.63
CA LYS A 604 -34.76 3.49 -10.18
C LYS A 604 -35.42 2.35 -9.37
N GLY A 605 -34.90 2.15 -8.16
CA GLY A 605 -35.52 1.44 -7.02
C GLY A 605 -34.51 1.42 -5.86
N GLU A 606 -34.69 2.10 -4.72
CA GLU A 606 -35.68 1.90 -3.62
C GLU A 606 -35.42 0.59 -2.86
N GLU A 607 -35.45 0.47 -1.52
CA GLU A 607 -35.84 1.28 -0.33
C GLU A 607 -34.60 1.53 0.62
N MET A 608 -34.59 2.07 1.86
CA MET A 608 -35.30 3.09 2.71
C MET A 608 -34.66 2.93 4.15
N GLU A 609 -34.72 3.75 5.22
CA GLU A 609 -35.34 5.03 5.67
C GLU A 609 -34.48 5.65 6.83
N THR A 610 -34.83 6.85 7.33
CA THR A 610 -34.45 7.47 8.65
C THR A 610 -32.98 7.87 8.92
N SER A 611 -32.65 8.90 9.71
CA SER A 611 -33.43 10.03 10.29
C SER A 611 -32.50 11.19 10.71
N ALA A 612 -33.03 12.42 10.77
CA ALA A 612 -32.42 13.58 11.45
C ALA A 612 -32.72 13.53 12.99
N PRO A 613 -32.32 14.49 13.88
CA PRO A 613 -32.38 15.96 13.70
C PRO A 613 -31.17 16.77 14.25
N GLU A 614 -31.29 18.11 14.15
CA GLU A 614 -31.01 19.18 15.14
C GLU A 614 -29.94 19.02 16.25
N SER A 615 -29.33 20.08 16.81
CA SER A 615 -29.08 21.48 16.40
C SER A 615 -28.32 22.16 17.55
N ASP A 616 -27.43 23.14 17.32
CA ASP A 616 -27.31 24.28 18.25
C ASP A 616 -26.51 25.46 17.68
N GLN A 617 -26.78 26.66 18.21
CA GLN A 617 -26.01 27.89 17.95
C GLN A 617 -25.58 28.54 19.27
N SER A 618 -24.31 28.93 19.38
CA SER A 618 -23.93 30.01 20.30
C SER A 618 -22.72 30.78 19.77
N GLY A 619 -22.84 32.10 19.73
CA GLY A 619 -21.73 33.02 19.53
C GLY A 619 -21.76 34.09 20.62
N ILE A 620 -20.62 34.71 20.89
CA ILE A 620 -20.45 35.89 21.75
C ILE A 620 -19.20 36.65 21.25
N ALA A 621 -19.09 37.95 21.53
CA ALA A 621 -18.16 38.88 20.89
C ALA A 621 -17.23 39.62 21.87
N GLY A 622 -16.23 40.34 21.32
CA GLY A 622 -15.27 41.18 22.04
C GLY A 622 -13.94 40.47 22.38
N GLY A 623 -12.83 41.17 22.63
CA GLY A 623 -12.59 42.62 22.50
C GLY A 623 -11.30 43.08 23.23
N ASP A 624 -10.47 43.86 22.54
CA ASP A 624 -9.45 44.83 23.00
C ASP A 624 -8.33 44.50 24.04
N VAL A 625 -7.08 44.62 23.54
CA VAL A 625 -5.99 45.53 24.01
C VAL A 625 -5.08 45.18 25.23
N GLU A 626 -3.79 45.55 25.08
CA GLU A 626 -2.67 45.61 26.06
C GLU A 626 -2.07 44.27 26.57
N ARG A 627 -0.76 44.16 26.92
CA ARG A 627 0.18 45.17 27.48
C ARG A 627 1.68 44.93 27.16
N SER A 628 2.50 45.96 27.45
CA SER A 628 3.97 46.15 27.29
C SER A 628 4.96 45.10 27.85
N GLY A 629 6.19 45.07 27.29
CA GLY A 629 7.39 44.50 27.93
C GLY A 629 8.73 44.93 27.25
N GLU A 630 9.61 45.59 28.00
CA GLU A 630 10.93 46.20 27.68
C GLU A 630 12.00 45.22 27.11
N GLY A 631 13.11 45.66 26.50
CA GLY A 631 13.62 47.00 26.15
C GLY A 631 15.16 47.03 25.95
N ASN A 632 15.72 48.19 25.54
CA ASN A 632 17.18 48.52 25.42
C ASN A 632 17.98 47.69 24.38
N ASN A 633 19.09 48.11 23.75
CA ASN A 633 19.84 49.38 23.54
C ASN A 633 20.85 49.11 22.37
N LEU A 634 21.53 50.05 21.69
CA LEU A 634 21.67 51.53 21.76
C LEU A 634 22.13 52.05 20.36
N GLY A 635 22.24 53.37 20.16
CA GLY A 635 23.09 54.01 19.11
C GLY A 635 24.40 54.56 19.72
N PRO A 636 25.10 55.54 19.10
CA PRO A 636 24.84 56.27 17.85
C PRO A 636 26.12 56.27 16.93
N GLU A 637 26.49 57.19 16.01
CA GLU A 637 25.95 58.47 15.51
C GLU A 637 26.58 58.79 14.11
N THR A 638 25.87 59.58 13.27
CA THR A 638 26.31 60.56 12.22
C THR A 638 27.49 60.27 11.24
N GLU A 639 27.74 61.02 10.14
CA GLU A 639 27.20 62.30 9.63
C GLU A 639 27.27 62.40 8.09
N GLU A 640 26.31 63.14 7.48
CA GLU A 640 26.38 64.02 6.27
C GLU A 640 27.17 63.64 4.96
N ALA A 641 26.91 64.20 3.76
CA ALA A 641 26.06 65.33 3.35
C ALA A 641 25.44 65.15 1.92
N ARG A 642 24.72 66.19 1.46
CA ARG A 642 24.21 66.41 0.08
C ARG A 642 25.32 66.97 -0.87
N GLU A 643 25.14 67.34 -2.16
CA GLU A 643 23.97 67.66 -3.02
C GLU A 643 24.22 67.34 -4.55
N PRO A 644 23.76 68.05 -5.63
CA PRO A 644 23.26 67.35 -6.84
C PRO A 644 23.93 67.72 -8.19
N ALA A 645 23.48 67.12 -9.32
CA ALA A 645 23.09 67.86 -10.56
C ALA A 645 22.73 66.98 -11.79
N LEU A 646 21.58 67.30 -12.42
CA LEU A 646 21.23 67.32 -13.85
C LEU A 646 21.90 66.39 -14.92
N THR A 647 21.06 65.50 -15.46
CA THR A 647 20.80 65.22 -16.90
C THR A 647 21.94 64.97 -17.91
N LYS A 648 21.87 63.81 -18.58
CA LYS A 648 21.73 63.74 -20.06
C LYS A 648 21.24 62.37 -20.53
N ASP A 649 20.49 62.36 -21.62
CA ASP A 649 19.95 61.14 -22.24
C ASP A 649 21.02 60.31 -22.95
N SER A 650 20.81 58.99 -23.02
CA SER A 650 21.09 58.21 -24.24
C SER A 650 20.37 56.86 -24.20
N ASP A 651 19.45 56.64 -25.15
CA ASP A 651 18.90 55.32 -25.41
C ASP A 651 20.00 54.37 -25.89
N LYS A 652 20.09 53.18 -25.27
CA LYS A 652 20.79 52.03 -25.84
C LYS A 652 20.00 50.75 -25.59
N PRO A 653 19.61 50.00 -26.62
CA PRO A 653 18.84 48.77 -26.44
C PRO A 653 19.69 47.70 -25.76
N SER A 654 19.23 47.23 -24.61
CA SER A 654 19.91 46.17 -23.85
C SER A 654 19.81 44.84 -24.59
N LYS A 655 20.86 44.49 -25.33
CA LYS A 655 21.05 43.15 -25.91
C LYS A 655 21.03 42.11 -24.78
N GLN A 656 19.89 41.47 -24.58
CA GLN A 656 19.74 40.38 -23.61
C GLN A 656 20.72 39.26 -23.99
N LYS A 657 21.47 38.75 -23.02
CA LYS A 657 22.48 37.72 -23.26
C LYS A 657 21.82 36.35 -23.31
N ASP A 658 22.03 35.64 -24.42
CA ASP A 658 21.80 34.21 -24.54
C ASP A 658 22.47 33.48 -23.37
N VAL A 659 21.70 32.71 -22.58
CA VAL A 659 22.25 31.86 -21.52
C VAL A 659 22.74 30.57 -22.17
N ILE A 660 24.03 30.27 -22.06
CA ILE A 660 24.61 29.02 -22.56
C ILE A 660 24.38 27.93 -21.50
N VAL A 661 23.72 26.85 -21.92
CA VAL A 661 23.32 25.72 -21.06
C VAL A 661 24.35 24.59 -21.13
N GLU A 662 24.97 24.40 -22.30
CA GLU A 662 25.82 23.24 -22.58
C GLU A 662 26.80 23.53 -23.74
N PHE A 663 27.91 22.81 -23.74
CA PHE A 663 28.84 22.70 -24.86
C PHE A 663 28.98 21.23 -25.27
N PHE A 664 29.11 20.95 -26.56
CA PHE A 664 29.49 19.63 -27.07
C PHE A 664 30.44 19.78 -28.27
N THR A 665 31.28 18.77 -28.50
CA THR A 665 32.29 18.78 -29.56
C THR A 665 32.13 17.53 -30.43
N THR A 666 32.12 17.68 -31.75
CA THR A 666 32.05 16.56 -32.71
C THR A 666 33.41 15.89 -32.90
N SER A 667 33.43 14.68 -33.46
CA SER A 667 34.66 13.99 -33.86
C SER A 667 35.57 14.77 -34.84
N ASN A 668 35.04 15.76 -35.58
CA ASN A 668 35.85 16.67 -36.42
C ASN A 668 36.48 17.84 -35.63
N GLY A 669 36.22 17.97 -34.33
CA GLY A 669 36.77 19.00 -33.45
C GLY A 669 35.99 20.32 -33.40
N ASN A 670 34.81 20.41 -34.02
CA ASN A 670 33.97 21.60 -33.93
C ASN A 670 33.20 21.60 -32.61
N THR A 671 33.27 22.72 -31.87
CA THR A 671 32.57 22.87 -30.58
C THR A 671 31.37 23.79 -30.70
N TYR A 672 30.21 23.27 -30.30
CA TYR A 672 28.91 23.91 -30.37
C TYR A 672 28.43 24.37 -29.00
N GLN A 673 27.63 25.43 -28.96
CA GLN A 673 27.05 26.01 -27.74
C GLN A 673 25.53 25.83 -27.78
N VAL A 674 24.93 25.20 -26.77
CA VAL A 674 23.46 25.10 -26.62
C VAL A 674 22.97 26.27 -25.77
N VAL A 675 21.91 26.93 -26.20
CA VAL A 675 21.33 28.13 -25.58
C VAL A 675 19.95 27.85 -25.00
N GLU A 676 19.63 28.50 -23.88
CA GLU A 676 18.32 28.35 -23.22
C GLU A 676 17.17 28.98 -24.02
N TYR A 677 16.01 28.31 -24.04
CA TYR A 677 14.83 28.77 -24.77
C TYR A 677 14.21 30.04 -24.14
N LEU A 678 14.52 31.20 -24.71
CA LEU A 678 13.84 32.46 -24.41
C LEU A 678 12.42 32.46 -24.99
N LYS A 679 11.43 32.58 -24.09
CA LYS A 679 9.98 32.33 -24.28
C LYS A 679 9.22 33.16 -25.34
N LYS A 680 9.89 33.87 -26.26
CA LYS A 680 9.27 34.81 -27.23
C LYS A 680 9.30 34.39 -28.71
N SER A 681 9.97 33.30 -29.08
CA SER A 681 9.86 32.77 -30.45
C SER A 681 8.60 31.90 -30.60
N ARG A 682 7.90 31.98 -31.74
CA ARG A 682 6.68 31.19 -32.03
C ARG A 682 6.96 29.72 -32.42
N ALA A 683 8.09 29.17 -31.99
CA ALA A 683 8.50 27.80 -32.26
C ALA A 683 7.96 26.81 -31.20
N ARG A 684 8.11 25.50 -31.43
CA ARG A 684 7.65 24.43 -30.52
C ARG A 684 8.24 24.61 -29.11
N LYS A 685 7.43 24.33 -28.08
CA LYS A 685 7.86 24.38 -26.66
C LYS A 685 9.07 23.46 -26.40
N PRO A 686 9.97 23.81 -25.46
CA PRO A 686 11.22 23.09 -25.21
C PRO A 686 11.01 21.65 -24.72
N GLU A 687 12.12 20.89 -24.73
CA GLU A 687 12.27 19.52 -24.26
C GLU A 687 11.36 19.15 -23.06
N LYS A 688 10.24 18.48 -23.32
CA LYS A 688 9.29 18.10 -22.28
C LYS A 688 9.78 16.87 -21.51
N TYR A 689 10.37 17.07 -20.34
CA TYR A 689 10.25 16.08 -19.28
C TYR A 689 8.88 16.23 -18.60
N TYR A 690 8.17 15.13 -18.41
CA TYR A 690 7.00 15.04 -17.55
C TYR A 690 7.47 14.55 -16.18
N PRO A 691 7.33 15.34 -15.09
CA PRO A 691 7.75 14.91 -13.76
C PRO A 691 6.77 13.92 -13.12
N GLY A 692 5.53 13.84 -13.62
CA GLY A 692 4.48 13.00 -13.05
C GLY A 692 4.14 13.37 -11.60
N LYS A 693 3.70 12.36 -10.85
CA LYS A 693 3.41 12.45 -9.41
C LYS A 693 4.53 11.86 -8.54
N LEU A 694 5.45 11.08 -9.13
CA LEU A 694 6.58 10.46 -8.42
C LEU A 694 7.66 11.49 -8.13
N LYS A 695 8.00 11.67 -6.85
CA LYS A 695 9.07 12.58 -6.42
C LYS A 695 10.40 11.83 -6.38
N SER A 696 11.34 12.22 -7.25
CA SER A 696 12.68 11.62 -7.31
C SER A 696 13.52 11.75 -6.03
N SER A 697 13.11 12.61 -5.10
CA SER A 697 13.74 12.78 -3.77
C SER A 697 13.39 11.68 -2.77
N SER A 698 12.40 10.82 -3.05
CA SER A 698 11.87 9.84 -2.10
C SER A 698 11.14 8.70 -2.82
N LEU A 699 11.86 7.98 -3.67
CA LEU A 699 11.35 6.79 -4.36
C LEU A 699 11.33 5.57 -3.40
N PRO A 700 10.31 4.71 -3.45
CA PRO A 700 10.38 3.37 -2.87
C PRO A 700 11.39 2.49 -3.63
N SER A 701 12.07 1.58 -2.92
CA SER A 701 13.09 0.68 -3.49
C SER A 701 12.60 -0.13 -4.70
N TYR A 702 11.35 -0.59 -4.69
CA TYR A 702 10.70 -1.31 -5.79
C TYR A 702 10.43 -0.47 -7.06
N LEU A 703 10.72 0.83 -7.04
CA LEU A 703 10.72 1.69 -8.23
C LEU A 703 12.14 2.08 -8.68
N GLU A 704 13.14 2.08 -7.80
CA GLU A 704 14.48 2.65 -8.06
C GLU A 704 15.14 2.04 -9.31
N GLN A 705 14.99 0.73 -9.50
CA GLN A 705 15.60 0.00 -10.61
C GLN A 705 14.95 0.33 -11.97
N VAL A 706 13.70 0.78 -11.96
CA VAL A 706 12.84 0.95 -13.15
C VAL A 706 12.42 2.40 -13.41
N TYR A 707 12.72 3.33 -12.50
CA TYR A 707 12.49 4.77 -12.68
C TYR A 707 13.56 5.40 -13.59
N LEU A 708 13.12 6.12 -14.63
CA LEU A 708 14.01 6.92 -15.48
C LEU A 708 13.92 8.39 -15.08
N SER A 709 15.05 8.98 -14.70
CA SER A 709 15.11 10.37 -14.21
C SER A 709 15.12 11.40 -15.34
N GLU A 710 14.81 12.66 -15.01
CA GLU A 710 14.99 13.80 -15.91
C GLU A 710 16.44 13.89 -16.43
N GLY A 711 17.41 13.61 -15.55
CA GLY A 711 18.81 13.56 -15.92
C GLY A 711 19.09 12.53 -17.01
N PHE A 712 18.60 11.30 -16.84
CA PHE A 712 18.72 10.25 -17.85
C PHE A 712 18.13 10.68 -19.21
N PHE A 713 16.90 11.21 -19.24
CA PHE A 713 16.27 11.63 -20.50
C PHE A 713 17.00 12.80 -21.16
N ARG A 714 17.46 13.79 -20.40
CA ARG A 714 18.31 14.86 -20.90
C ARG A 714 19.59 14.29 -21.52
N ASP A 715 20.23 13.34 -20.85
CA ASP A 715 21.52 12.81 -21.30
C ASP A 715 21.39 11.91 -22.56
N VAL A 716 20.26 11.22 -22.76
CA VAL A 716 19.92 10.59 -24.05
C VAL A 716 19.67 11.65 -25.14
N ARG A 717 18.96 12.76 -24.85
CA ARG A 717 18.74 13.84 -25.83
C ARG A 717 20.03 14.56 -26.24
N LYS A 718 20.99 14.68 -25.33
CA LYS A 718 22.36 15.16 -25.62
C LYS A 718 23.06 14.25 -26.62
N GLN A 719 22.99 12.93 -26.40
CA GLN A 719 23.59 11.95 -27.31
C GLN A 719 22.95 11.99 -28.71
N ILE A 720 21.61 12.08 -28.79
CA ILE A 720 20.89 12.32 -30.05
C ILE A 720 21.42 13.58 -30.76
N ARG A 721 21.50 14.70 -30.02
CA ARG A 721 21.96 15.99 -30.55
C ARG A 721 23.38 15.91 -31.12
N LEU A 722 24.30 15.26 -30.40
CA LEU A 722 25.66 15.03 -30.87
C LEU A 722 25.68 14.25 -32.19
N GLN A 723 24.97 13.12 -32.28
CA GLN A 723 24.95 12.29 -33.48
C GLN A 723 24.34 13.00 -34.71
N PHE A 724 23.31 13.83 -34.52
CA PHE A 724 22.79 14.67 -35.61
C PHE A 724 23.82 15.67 -36.13
N PHE A 725 24.67 16.24 -35.26
CA PHE A 725 25.74 17.16 -35.68
C PHE A 725 26.94 16.43 -36.31
N GLU A 726 27.32 15.24 -35.82
CA GLU A 726 28.33 14.41 -36.50
C GLU A 726 27.86 13.97 -37.89
N HIS A 727 26.58 13.59 -38.04
CA HIS A 727 25.99 13.33 -39.35
C HIS A 727 25.99 14.59 -40.24
N LEU A 728 25.58 15.74 -39.71
CA LEU A 728 25.48 17.01 -40.45
C LEU A 728 26.83 17.39 -41.07
N GLU A 729 27.91 17.38 -40.29
CA GLU A 729 29.24 17.76 -40.77
C GLU A 729 29.72 16.82 -41.88
N LYS A 730 29.62 15.51 -41.62
CA LYS A 730 29.99 14.48 -42.60
C LYS A 730 29.19 14.62 -43.89
N TRP A 731 27.87 14.78 -43.79
CA TRP A 731 26.97 14.86 -44.94
C TRP A 731 27.16 16.17 -45.72
N PHE A 732 27.51 17.26 -45.05
CA PHE A 732 27.85 18.54 -45.69
C PHE A 732 29.11 18.38 -46.56
N ASP A 733 30.21 17.88 -46.00
CA ASP A 733 31.47 17.72 -46.73
C ASP A 733 31.37 16.61 -47.81
N GLU A 734 30.64 15.50 -47.57
CA GLU A 734 30.34 14.47 -48.59
C GLU A 734 29.47 15.00 -49.74
N THR A 735 28.39 15.72 -49.45
CA THR A 735 27.47 16.24 -50.48
C THR A 735 28.10 17.37 -51.29
N MET A 736 28.86 18.26 -50.66
CA MET A 736 29.64 19.27 -51.38
C MET A 736 30.69 18.63 -52.30
N SER A 737 31.39 17.59 -51.83
CA SER A 737 32.35 16.86 -52.65
C SER A 737 31.68 16.20 -53.86
N SER A 738 30.52 15.57 -53.65
CA SER A 738 29.73 14.96 -54.72
C SER A 738 29.27 15.99 -55.77
N ALA A 739 28.80 17.16 -55.35
CA ALA A 739 28.40 18.24 -56.26
C ALA A 739 29.56 18.72 -57.15
N TRP A 740 30.78 18.83 -56.62
CA TRP A 740 31.97 19.15 -57.42
C TRP A 740 32.37 18.03 -58.40
N VAL A 741 32.19 16.76 -58.03
CA VAL A 741 32.41 15.62 -58.93
C VAL A 741 31.40 15.62 -60.09
N VAL A 742 30.12 15.90 -59.80
CA VAL A 742 29.07 16.07 -60.84
C VAL A 742 29.43 17.22 -61.78
N VAL A 743 29.89 18.36 -61.26
CA VAL A 743 30.38 19.49 -62.08
C VAL A 743 31.56 19.09 -62.97
N GLY A 744 32.54 18.37 -62.42
CA GLY A 744 33.70 17.89 -63.19
C GLY A 744 33.28 17.00 -64.37
N ALA A 745 32.51 15.94 -64.07
CA ALA A 745 32.03 15.00 -65.09
C ALA A 745 31.16 15.69 -66.16
N LYS A 746 30.25 16.58 -65.76
CA LYS A 746 29.40 17.32 -66.71
C LYS A 746 30.18 18.35 -67.54
N LYS A 747 31.20 18.98 -66.97
CA LYS A 747 32.11 19.88 -67.70
C LYS A 747 32.88 19.12 -68.78
N GLU A 748 33.38 17.92 -68.48
CA GLU A 748 34.07 17.05 -69.44
C GLU A 748 33.13 16.49 -70.54
N GLU A 749 31.91 16.07 -70.18
CA GLU A 749 30.84 15.68 -71.11
C GLU A 749 30.63 16.79 -72.16
N LEU A 750 30.45 18.03 -71.71
CA LEU A 750 30.19 19.16 -72.59
C LEU A 750 31.40 19.63 -73.38
N HIS A 751 32.62 19.49 -72.87
CA HIS A 751 33.83 19.82 -73.62
C HIS A 751 34.04 18.81 -74.77
N SER A 752 33.78 17.53 -74.50
CA SER A 752 33.72 16.49 -75.54
C SER A 752 32.60 16.74 -76.55
N GLU A 753 31.39 17.14 -76.10
CA GLU A 753 30.27 17.49 -76.98
C GLU A 753 30.66 18.67 -77.89
N LEU A 754 31.20 19.76 -77.36
CA LEU A 754 31.64 20.91 -78.15
C LEU A 754 32.73 20.53 -79.15
N HIS A 755 33.75 19.78 -78.72
CA HIS A 755 34.86 19.38 -79.60
C HIS A 755 34.36 18.53 -80.79
N LEU A 756 33.44 17.59 -80.54
CA LEU A 756 32.80 16.80 -81.59
C LEU A 756 31.97 17.67 -82.55
N ARG A 757 31.17 18.61 -82.03
CA ARG A 757 30.39 19.54 -82.88
C ARG A 757 31.28 20.42 -83.76
N LEU A 758 32.38 20.95 -83.21
CA LEU A 758 33.36 21.74 -83.95
C LEU A 758 34.09 20.90 -85.00
N HIS A 759 34.53 19.69 -84.66
CA HIS A 759 35.20 18.77 -85.60
C HIS A 759 34.30 18.39 -86.79
N LEU A 760 33.00 18.17 -86.57
CA LEU A 760 32.03 17.93 -87.63
C LEU A 760 31.73 19.19 -88.47
N HIS A 761 31.95 20.37 -87.90
CA HIS A 761 31.71 21.67 -88.55
C HIS A 761 32.89 22.10 -89.44
N GLU A 762 34.14 21.96 -88.98
CA GLU A 762 35.36 22.42 -89.68
C GLU A 762 35.41 22.04 -91.19
N PRO A 763 35.21 20.76 -91.60
CA PRO A 763 35.28 20.37 -93.01
C PRO A 763 34.08 20.82 -93.85
N ARG A 764 33.09 21.54 -93.29
CA ARG A 764 31.97 22.10 -94.08
C ARG A 764 32.44 23.27 -94.95
N ARG A 765 33.39 24.07 -94.46
CA ARG A 765 33.94 25.23 -95.19
C ARG A 765 34.64 24.79 -96.48
N GLU A 766 35.60 23.88 -96.34
CA GLU A 766 36.34 23.32 -97.49
C GLU A 766 35.45 22.58 -98.48
N ARG A 767 34.44 21.82 -98.02
CA ARG A 767 33.51 21.13 -98.92
C ARG A 767 32.68 22.10 -99.74
N ILE A 768 32.14 23.17 -99.17
CA ILE A 768 31.37 24.14 -99.96
C ILE A 768 32.29 24.90 -100.93
N GLU A 769 33.53 25.20 -100.54
CA GLU A 769 34.52 25.80 -101.44
C GLU A 769 34.88 24.89 -102.63
N LYS A 770 35.18 23.61 -102.37
CA LYS A 770 35.59 22.63 -103.38
C LYS A 770 34.42 22.14 -104.24
N ASP A 771 33.32 21.75 -103.61
CA ASP A 771 32.21 21.03 -104.24
C ASP A 771 31.15 21.98 -104.84
N VAL A 772 31.12 23.26 -104.44
CA VAL A 772 30.17 24.26 -104.97
C VAL A 772 30.89 25.42 -105.65
N TYR A 773 31.84 26.08 -104.99
CA TYR A 773 32.46 27.30 -105.52
C TYR A 773 33.44 27.03 -106.67
N HIS A 774 34.42 26.12 -106.51
CA HIS A 774 35.37 25.80 -107.59
C HIS A 774 34.68 25.18 -108.82
N VAL A 775 33.64 24.36 -108.61
CA VAL A 775 32.79 23.83 -109.68
C VAL A 775 32.08 24.96 -110.44
N ARG A 776 31.56 25.97 -109.73
CA ARG A 776 30.92 27.16 -110.35
C ARG A 776 31.92 28.11 -111.01
N MET A 777 33.16 28.16 -110.55
CA MET A 777 34.27 28.89 -111.19
C MET A 777 34.86 28.16 -112.40
N GLY A 778 34.39 26.96 -112.75
CA GLY A 778 34.88 26.19 -113.89
C GLY A 778 36.27 25.59 -113.70
N ILE A 779 36.78 25.52 -112.47
CA ILE A 779 38.12 24.98 -112.15
C ILE A 779 38.07 23.44 -112.12
N SER A 780 37.86 22.86 -113.31
CA SER A 780 37.72 21.42 -113.50
C SER A 780 39.08 20.74 -113.74
N PHE A 781 39.72 20.27 -112.66
CA PHE A 781 40.87 19.37 -112.77
C PHE A 781 40.45 18.02 -113.36
N TYR A 782 40.95 17.69 -114.56
CA TYR A 782 40.98 16.33 -115.10
C TYR A 782 42.40 15.98 -115.61
N PRO A 783 42.80 14.70 -115.58
CA PRO A 783 44.21 14.31 -115.68
C PRO A 783 44.69 14.07 -117.12
N ILE A 784 46.00 14.16 -117.32
CA ILE A 784 46.68 13.67 -118.52
C ILE A 784 47.40 12.36 -118.17
N ALA A 785 47.15 11.31 -118.96
CA ALA A 785 47.83 10.04 -118.86
C ALA A 785 48.56 9.71 -120.17
N THR A 786 49.87 9.50 -120.09
CA THR A 786 50.69 8.97 -121.21
C THR A 786 51.70 7.96 -120.68
N SER A 787 51.59 6.73 -121.19
CA SER A 787 52.48 5.59 -120.96
C SER A 787 53.80 5.72 -121.77
N PRO A 788 54.68 4.71 -121.80
CA PRO A 788 55.37 4.04 -120.68
C PRO A 788 56.91 3.99 -120.90
N LEU A 789 57.70 3.63 -119.88
CA LEU A 789 58.74 2.56 -119.94
C LEU A 789 59.58 2.47 -118.65
N SER A 790 60.05 1.25 -118.36
CA SER A 790 61.08 0.88 -117.36
C SER A 790 62.46 0.83 -118.07
N PRO A 791 63.65 0.65 -117.43
CA PRO A 791 63.89 0.23 -116.02
C PRO A 791 65.10 0.87 -115.28
N ALA A 792 65.31 0.52 -114.00
CA ALA A 792 66.50 -0.24 -113.50
C ALA A 792 66.95 0.05 -112.03
N GLY A 793 66.71 -0.91 -111.12
CA GLY A 793 67.50 -1.13 -109.87
C GLY A 793 67.31 -0.15 -108.69
N LYS A 794 67.70 -0.48 -107.45
CA LYS A 794 68.21 -1.76 -106.88
C LYS A 794 68.11 -1.72 -105.33
N GLY A 795 67.86 -2.86 -104.66
CA GLY A 795 67.84 -3.02 -103.19
C GLY A 795 66.41 -2.90 -102.60
N PHE A 796 65.75 -3.93 -102.03
CA PHE A 796 66.08 -4.88 -100.93
C PHE A 796 66.24 -4.19 -99.55
N PHE A 797 65.75 -4.75 -98.43
CA PHE A 797 65.39 -6.16 -98.14
C PHE A 797 64.04 -6.33 -97.38
N VAL A 798 63.52 -7.57 -97.33
CA VAL A 798 62.23 -7.98 -96.72
C VAL A 798 62.41 -8.56 -95.31
N GLY A 799 61.42 -8.36 -94.42
CA GLY A 799 61.38 -8.90 -93.05
C GLY A 799 60.08 -9.63 -92.68
N HIS A 800 59.71 -10.67 -93.42
CA HIS A 800 58.51 -11.47 -93.15
C HIS A 800 58.76 -12.53 -92.05
N LYS A 801 57.88 -12.63 -91.04
CA LYS A 801 57.57 -13.91 -90.36
C LYS A 801 56.27 -13.89 -89.55
N ASN A 802 55.32 -14.69 -90.03
CA ASN A 802 54.27 -15.35 -89.23
C ASN A 802 54.65 -16.87 -89.23
N PRO A 803 53.94 -17.79 -88.54
CA PRO A 803 52.90 -17.62 -87.53
C PRO A 803 53.17 -18.45 -86.26
N LYS A 804 52.19 -18.50 -85.33
CA LYS A 804 51.75 -19.78 -84.76
C LYS A 804 50.34 -19.69 -84.16
N ARG A 805 49.61 -20.81 -84.21
CA ARG A 805 48.53 -21.12 -83.26
C ARG A 805 49.18 -21.50 -81.92
N ASP A 806 48.49 -21.24 -80.84
CA ASP A 806 47.80 -22.27 -80.05
C ASP A 806 46.64 -21.58 -79.31
N GLY A 807 45.70 -22.35 -78.76
CA GLY A 807 44.62 -21.80 -77.93
C GLY A 807 44.41 -22.69 -76.70
N TYR A 808 43.73 -22.19 -75.67
CA TYR A 808 42.99 -22.98 -74.69
C TYR A 808 41.99 -22.10 -73.91
N GLU A 809 41.18 -22.74 -73.07
CA GLU A 809 40.00 -22.21 -72.38
C GLU A 809 40.32 -21.20 -71.25
N GLY A 810 39.34 -20.43 -70.77
CA GLY A 810 39.60 -19.41 -69.73
C GLY A 810 38.41 -18.60 -69.20
N VAL A 811 37.31 -19.23 -68.81
CA VAL A 811 36.17 -18.63 -68.08
C VAL A 811 35.78 -19.59 -66.94
N PRO A 812 35.33 -19.17 -65.73
CA PRO A 812 35.13 -17.81 -65.20
C PRO A 812 35.89 -17.49 -63.88
N ARG A 813 35.90 -16.20 -63.51
CA ARG A 813 35.29 -15.75 -62.24
C ARG A 813 34.96 -14.26 -62.28
#